data_AF-A0A832VH51-F1
#
_entry.id   AF-A0A832VH51-F1
#
_cell.length_a   1.000
_cell.length_b   1.000
_cell.length_c   1.000
_cell.angle_alpha   90.00
_cell.angle_beta   90.00
_cell.angle_gamma   90.00
#
_symmetry.space_group_name_H-M   'P 1'
#
loop_
_entity.id
_entity.type
_entity.pdbx_description
1 polymer ?
#
loop_
_entity_poly.entity_id
_entity_poly.type
_entity_poly.pdbx_seq_one_letter_code
_entity_poly.pdbx_strand_id
1 'polypeptide(L)'
;MSGEEILIGLTKIIRDWPRGNSANQSEEDRHLRFIMAVAGYPEVDVATRPFDWPLHGKSVAALRISKNLDDIAGMHEFTSLRSSLLNRDLRFRIDSSRSKSELRKSELSRAHQECLLLLFARTRQLDGVPLDRPYYRPEEEGLLTQIHGTDHNRMGPCWPDLNELEKYEESLGEEPFKPDMKKIGEETGRVGPDWERARDASKQWKAWRDLGGSFSLGNLEVEEVAFQYHYVQSWLTKVVPTQNHLGGTVQRFLRGASLLLELSSSEARQRIAEEIGIGAITVDGGGRVVFLCPKDEIQRMQESLLDSVRQFLSSAQKKNSKAGNHIRFERTLENWANACFKVGHKNEKEREVDRRDPDKQDQQDYQEWFRQIQSMLPAISIPELGRGHEEEAISPSSTEQVVAALNAFETPKMTKGENLYSPMDDCLFCNDISITKKEGNRMDSMMGLEGEGNPDERICPFHRLLYHIGHDQRVKDSTLRPSPAQTDKKAMKDSDKPTTAIAQLDGNSLGIIFTERNKKFPREELLDRKRRRSFRFNYQWWHSIQKAIDEHGRGDRVAAWVTAGDDVLLAQYDWKLDGESFVGRDQKLLEDTLRDLAKNIEIGVSEELPEGMFLSFAAGLAIKRPEGEGDRIQQQLERVKDLERHAKNRWKTKASEEWVAMITRPSGNLVEYDTDRGEGVDWILGTRSNMVFEPIKCNRCRSGMRWDETHGEFVCEDCGQQCNECGSGMLWGETRGEFVCEDCGQQDASTDTGDGRFERDDFDGWTLDLVNEAIDELGLEVDDLVAITSDLRRHYIEKNGESRKLVVLPPKKKKRGM
;
A
#
# COMPACT_ATOMS: atom_id res chain seq x y z
N MET A 1 -12.93 18.87 -15.74
CA MET A 1 -11.75 18.83 -16.63
C MET A 1 -12.28 18.59 -18.03
N SER A 2 -11.81 19.33 -19.03
CA SER A 2 -12.20 19.14 -20.43
C SER A 2 -11.56 17.88 -21.02
N GLY A 3 -12.06 17.40 -22.17
CA GLY A 3 -11.43 16.34 -22.95
C GLY A 3 -10.03 16.72 -23.41
N GLU A 4 -9.85 17.99 -23.82
CA GLU A 4 -8.56 18.61 -24.13
C GLU A 4 -7.54 18.43 -23.00
N GLU A 5 -7.87 18.82 -21.77
CA GLU A 5 -6.99 18.73 -20.59
C GLU A 5 -6.59 17.29 -20.28
N ILE A 6 -7.49 16.32 -20.49
CA ILE A 6 -7.22 14.89 -20.30
C ILE A 6 -6.21 14.38 -21.33
N LEU A 7 -6.40 14.70 -22.61
CA LEU A 7 -5.50 14.28 -23.69
C LEU A 7 -4.10 14.90 -23.53
N ILE A 8 -4.03 16.18 -23.14
CA ILE A 8 -2.75 16.84 -22.80
C ILE A 8 -2.08 16.14 -21.62
N GLY A 9 -2.85 15.79 -20.59
CA GLY A 9 -2.36 15.04 -19.43
C GLY A 9 -1.77 13.68 -19.80
N LEU A 10 -2.49 12.89 -20.59
CA LEU A 10 -2.02 11.60 -21.11
C LEU A 10 -0.77 11.76 -21.98
N THR A 11 -0.76 12.75 -22.87
CA THR A 11 0.38 13.07 -23.73
C THR A 11 1.63 13.36 -22.91
N LYS A 12 1.50 14.17 -21.85
CA LYS A 12 2.60 14.48 -20.93
C LYS A 12 3.12 13.24 -20.22
N ILE A 13 2.24 12.37 -19.74
CA ILE A 13 2.62 11.11 -19.08
C ILE A 13 3.44 10.23 -20.02
N ILE A 14 2.96 10.04 -21.26
CA ILE A 14 3.62 9.17 -22.26
C ILE A 14 4.95 9.76 -22.75
N ARG A 15 5.03 11.09 -22.90
CA ARG A 15 6.25 11.80 -23.30
C ARG A 15 7.33 11.72 -22.21
N ASP A 16 6.94 11.91 -20.96
CA ASP A 16 7.87 12.00 -19.82
C ASP A 16 8.25 10.59 -19.29
N TRP A 17 8.01 9.51 -20.07
CA TRP A 17 8.30 8.13 -19.70
C TRP A 17 9.82 7.93 -19.52
N PRO A 18 10.32 7.50 -18.35
CA PRO A 18 11.75 7.53 -18.01
C PRO A 18 12.66 6.68 -18.92
N ARG A 19 12.16 5.54 -19.41
CA ARG A 19 12.94 4.54 -20.17
C ARG A 19 12.81 4.72 -21.69
N GLY A 20 12.99 5.96 -22.13
CA GLY A 20 12.99 6.35 -23.54
C GLY A 20 11.60 6.50 -24.16
N ASN A 21 11.57 7.08 -25.35
CA ASN A 21 10.35 7.45 -26.05
C ASN A 21 9.48 6.23 -26.34
N SER A 22 8.18 6.36 -26.04
CA SER A 22 7.18 5.30 -26.27
C SER A 22 7.09 4.92 -27.75
N ALA A 23 7.18 5.91 -28.65
CA ALA A 23 7.28 5.67 -30.09
C ALA A 23 8.39 4.68 -30.49
N ASN A 24 9.50 4.58 -29.75
CA ASN A 24 10.60 3.68 -30.12
C ASN A 24 10.43 2.24 -29.63
N GLN A 25 9.35 1.94 -28.91
CA GLN A 25 9.12 0.61 -28.31
C GLN A 25 8.34 -0.33 -29.25
N SER A 26 8.20 -1.59 -28.83
CA SER A 26 7.36 -2.58 -29.52
C SER A 26 5.88 -2.16 -29.55
N GLU A 27 5.05 -2.79 -30.37
CA GLU A 27 3.60 -2.56 -30.38
C GLU A 27 2.97 -2.91 -29.05
N GLU A 28 3.38 -4.04 -28.47
CA GLU A 28 2.96 -4.52 -27.17
C GLU A 28 3.29 -3.49 -26.06
N ASP A 29 4.52 -2.97 -26.05
CA ASP A 29 4.95 -1.99 -25.06
C ASP A 29 4.26 -0.64 -25.26
N ARG A 30 4.06 -0.18 -26.50
CA ARG A 30 3.33 1.05 -26.79
C ARG A 30 1.89 0.99 -26.26
N HIS A 31 1.20 -0.12 -26.53
CA HIS A 31 -0.13 -0.36 -25.99
C HIS A 31 -0.11 -0.45 -24.47
N LEU A 32 0.82 -1.20 -23.87
CA LEU A 32 0.94 -1.33 -22.42
C LEU A 32 1.18 0.02 -21.74
N ARG A 33 2.08 0.86 -22.27
CA ARG A 33 2.34 2.20 -21.72
C ARG A 33 1.11 3.10 -21.78
N PHE A 34 0.36 3.06 -22.89
CA PHE A 34 -0.90 3.77 -23.03
C PHE A 34 -1.93 3.29 -21.99
N ILE A 35 -2.13 1.98 -21.86
CA ILE A 35 -3.07 1.40 -20.89
C ILE A 35 -2.64 1.68 -19.45
N MET A 36 -1.35 1.63 -19.12
CA MET A 36 -0.84 2.00 -17.80
C MET A 36 -1.06 3.49 -17.48
N ALA A 37 -0.92 4.38 -18.46
CA ALA A 37 -1.25 5.79 -18.28
C ALA A 37 -2.75 5.99 -18.02
N VAL A 38 -3.62 5.32 -18.78
CA VAL A 38 -5.08 5.31 -18.55
C VAL A 38 -5.44 4.77 -17.17
N ALA A 39 -4.77 3.71 -16.72
CA ALA A 39 -5.02 3.06 -15.44
C ALA A 39 -4.59 3.92 -14.23
N GLY A 40 -3.72 4.91 -14.45
CA GLY A 40 -3.09 5.69 -13.38
C GLY A 40 -1.84 5.01 -12.80
N TYR A 41 -1.19 4.13 -13.55
CA TYR A 41 0.01 3.37 -13.16
C TYR A 41 1.25 3.58 -14.07
N PRO A 42 1.50 4.76 -14.68
CA PRO A 42 2.68 4.92 -15.54
C PRO A 42 3.99 4.80 -14.75
N GLU A 43 5.12 4.58 -15.43
CA GLU A 43 6.42 4.84 -14.81
C GLU A 43 6.59 6.36 -14.62
N VAL A 44 6.72 6.80 -13.37
CA VAL A 44 6.93 8.22 -13.00
C VAL A 44 8.42 8.57 -12.84
N ASP A 45 9.21 7.55 -12.52
CA ASP A 45 10.68 7.51 -12.52
C ASP A 45 11.12 6.08 -12.90
N VAL A 46 12.41 5.83 -13.10
CA VAL A 46 12.95 4.54 -13.57
C VAL A 46 12.43 3.38 -12.71
N ALA A 47 11.61 2.50 -13.29
CA ALA A 47 10.91 1.42 -12.57
C ALA A 47 10.24 1.85 -11.25
N THR A 48 9.71 3.07 -11.22
CA THR A 48 8.96 3.61 -10.08
C THR A 48 7.58 4.00 -10.57
N ARG A 49 6.54 3.48 -9.92
CA ARG A 49 5.14 3.74 -10.22
C ARG A 49 4.49 4.63 -9.16
N PRO A 50 3.25 5.12 -9.37
CA PRO A 50 2.62 6.06 -8.47
C PRO A 50 2.57 5.60 -7.01
N PHE A 51 2.20 4.35 -6.72
CA PHE A 51 2.19 3.86 -5.34
C PHE A 51 3.57 3.53 -4.76
N ASP A 52 4.61 3.45 -5.59
CA ASP A 52 5.98 3.29 -5.11
C ASP A 52 6.55 4.62 -4.59
N TRP A 53 5.95 5.73 -5.03
CA TRP A 53 6.29 7.09 -4.62
C TRP A 53 5.05 8.00 -4.65
N PRO A 54 4.08 7.77 -3.74
CA PRO A 54 2.73 8.34 -3.86
C PRO A 54 2.67 9.85 -3.71
N LEU A 55 3.63 10.44 -3.01
CA LEU A 55 3.72 11.88 -2.79
C LEU A 55 4.46 12.62 -3.90
N HIS A 56 5.01 11.92 -4.90
CA HIS A 56 5.67 12.57 -6.02
C HIS A 56 4.66 13.26 -6.94
N GLY A 57 4.97 14.47 -7.43
CA GLY A 57 4.06 15.28 -8.24
C GLY A 57 3.53 14.56 -9.49
N LYS A 58 4.39 13.78 -10.17
CA LYS A 58 3.97 12.96 -11.33
C LYS A 58 3.01 11.82 -10.94
N SER A 59 3.15 11.24 -9.74
CA SER A 59 2.27 10.17 -9.25
C SER A 59 0.84 10.68 -9.09
N VAL A 60 0.68 11.78 -8.35
CA VAL A 60 -0.64 12.40 -8.14
C VAL A 60 -1.22 12.95 -9.43
N ALA A 61 -0.40 13.51 -10.33
CA ALA A 61 -0.86 13.94 -11.64
C ALA A 61 -1.41 12.78 -12.48
N ALA A 62 -0.73 11.62 -12.49
CA ALA A 62 -1.19 10.43 -13.19
C ALA A 62 -2.51 9.88 -12.62
N LEU A 63 -2.59 9.77 -11.28
CA LEU A 63 -3.81 9.35 -10.60
C LEU A 63 -4.97 10.32 -10.89
N ARG A 64 -4.71 11.63 -10.92
CA ARG A 64 -5.72 12.64 -11.25
C ARG A 64 -6.27 12.47 -12.67
N ILE A 65 -5.40 12.33 -13.68
CA ILE A 65 -5.85 12.14 -15.07
C ILE A 65 -6.70 10.87 -15.19
N SER A 66 -6.27 9.78 -14.57
CA SER A 66 -7.02 8.53 -14.55
C SER A 66 -8.35 8.66 -13.80
N LYS A 67 -8.42 9.42 -12.69
CA LYS A 67 -9.69 9.75 -12.02
C LYS A 67 -10.64 10.53 -12.92
N ASN A 68 -10.15 11.46 -13.73
CA ASN A 68 -11.01 12.20 -14.64
C ASN A 68 -11.54 11.34 -15.79
N LEU A 69 -10.74 10.37 -16.27
CA LEU A 69 -11.25 9.33 -17.18
C LEU A 69 -12.32 8.46 -16.51
N ASP A 70 -12.23 8.28 -15.19
CA ASP A 70 -13.21 7.53 -14.41
C ASP A 70 -14.53 8.29 -14.17
N ASP A 71 -14.55 9.61 -14.33
CA ASP A 71 -15.75 10.45 -14.23
C ASP A 71 -16.55 10.52 -15.55
N ILE A 72 -15.97 10.05 -16.66
CA ILE A 72 -16.61 10.09 -17.99
C ILE A 72 -17.32 8.76 -18.23
N ALA A 73 -18.53 8.82 -18.82
CA ALA A 73 -19.26 7.63 -19.24
C ALA A 73 -18.46 6.80 -20.25
N GLY A 74 -18.46 5.49 -20.05
CA GLY A 74 -17.71 4.54 -20.88
C GLY A 74 -18.46 4.08 -22.13
N MET A 75 -18.12 2.88 -22.57
CA MET A 75 -18.83 2.19 -23.64
C MET A 75 -20.24 1.79 -23.21
N HIS A 76 -20.37 1.34 -21.96
CA HIS A 76 -21.64 0.96 -21.33
C HIS A 76 -22.05 2.00 -20.29
N GLU A 77 -23.35 2.25 -20.12
CA GLU A 77 -23.92 3.26 -19.21
C GLU A 77 -23.42 3.12 -17.77
N PHE A 78 -23.17 1.90 -17.30
CA PHE A 78 -22.73 1.59 -15.94
C PHE A 78 -21.19 1.56 -15.77
N THR A 79 -20.42 1.72 -16.86
CA THR A 79 -18.95 1.73 -16.83
C THR A 79 -18.41 3.13 -17.05
N SER A 80 -17.24 3.43 -16.48
CA SER A 80 -16.51 4.64 -16.85
C SER A 80 -15.70 4.43 -18.14
N LEU A 81 -15.25 5.53 -18.75
CA LEU A 81 -14.32 5.49 -19.88
C LEU A 81 -13.03 4.77 -19.47
N ARG A 82 -12.48 5.10 -18.30
CA ARG A 82 -11.34 4.36 -17.72
C ARG A 82 -11.64 2.85 -17.69
N SER A 83 -12.74 2.44 -17.07
CA SER A 83 -13.11 1.04 -16.93
C SER A 83 -13.29 0.33 -18.26
N SER A 84 -13.91 0.98 -19.24
CA SER A 84 -14.11 0.41 -20.58
C SER A 84 -12.76 0.11 -21.26
N LEU A 85 -11.86 1.09 -21.29
CA LEU A 85 -10.53 0.93 -21.90
C LEU A 85 -9.73 -0.19 -21.21
N LEU A 86 -9.83 -0.29 -19.88
CA LEU A 86 -9.18 -1.34 -19.10
C LEU A 86 -9.78 -2.73 -19.34
N ASN A 87 -11.11 -2.83 -19.47
CA ASN A 87 -11.78 -4.08 -19.80
C ASN A 87 -11.39 -4.57 -21.20
N ARG A 88 -11.18 -3.64 -22.13
CA ARG A 88 -10.78 -3.96 -23.50
C ARG A 88 -9.38 -4.57 -23.60
N ASP A 89 -8.41 -4.00 -22.88
CA ASP A 89 -7.06 -4.57 -22.74
C ASP A 89 -7.10 -5.94 -22.04
N LEU A 90 -7.84 -6.04 -20.93
CA LEU A 90 -8.00 -7.30 -20.19
C LEU A 90 -8.53 -8.42 -21.09
N ARG A 91 -9.60 -8.17 -21.85
CA ARG A 91 -10.13 -9.16 -22.80
C ARG A 91 -9.14 -9.53 -23.87
N PHE A 92 -8.46 -8.55 -24.46
CA PHE A 92 -7.41 -8.82 -25.45
C PHE A 92 -6.37 -9.81 -24.90
N ARG A 93 -5.89 -9.60 -23.68
CA ARG A 93 -4.87 -10.46 -23.06
C ARG A 93 -5.41 -11.86 -22.76
N ILE A 94 -6.62 -11.95 -22.21
CA ILE A 94 -7.28 -13.24 -21.95
C ILE A 94 -7.47 -14.02 -23.25
N ASP A 95 -8.05 -13.42 -24.28
CA ASP A 95 -8.31 -14.09 -25.56
C ASP A 95 -7.01 -14.43 -26.32
N SER A 96 -5.99 -13.58 -26.19
CA SER A 96 -4.70 -13.77 -26.85
C SER A 96 -3.83 -14.84 -26.21
N SER A 97 -3.99 -15.11 -24.91
CA SER A 97 -3.26 -16.19 -24.21
C SER A 97 -3.47 -17.56 -24.88
N ARG A 98 -4.62 -17.73 -25.54
CA ARG A 98 -5.04 -18.96 -26.24
C ARG A 98 -4.74 -18.95 -27.75
N SER A 99 -4.19 -17.87 -28.28
CA SER A 99 -4.10 -17.61 -29.73
C SER A 99 -2.69 -17.78 -30.29
N LYS A 100 -2.58 -18.11 -31.59
CA LYS A 100 -1.30 -18.13 -32.32
C LYS A 100 -0.69 -16.72 -32.40
N SER A 101 0.64 -16.62 -32.51
CA SER A 101 1.39 -15.35 -32.47
C SER A 101 0.94 -14.30 -33.50
N GLU A 102 0.60 -14.69 -34.73
CA GLU A 102 0.12 -13.76 -35.76
C GLU A 102 -1.27 -13.20 -35.43
N LEU A 103 -2.20 -14.04 -34.96
CA LEU A 103 -3.53 -13.62 -34.54
C LEU A 103 -3.47 -12.66 -33.34
N ARG A 104 -2.51 -12.88 -32.43
CA ARG A 104 -2.26 -11.99 -31.29
C ARG A 104 -1.88 -10.59 -31.73
N LYS A 105 -1.04 -10.43 -32.76
CA LYS A 105 -0.65 -9.11 -33.27
C LYS A 105 -1.82 -8.36 -33.90
N SER A 106 -2.63 -9.04 -34.72
CA SER A 106 -3.82 -8.42 -35.29
C SER A 106 -4.82 -8.02 -34.21
N GLU A 107 -4.99 -8.84 -33.18
CA GLU A 107 -5.91 -8.53 -32.09
C GLU A 107 -5.40 -7.37 -31.22
N LEU A 108 -4.10 -7.31 -30.96
CA LEU A 108 -3.47 -6.19 -30.25
C LEU A 108 -3.72 -4.87 -30.98
N SER A 109 -3.48 -4.84 -32.29
CA SER A 109 -3.71 -3.64 -33.11
C SER A 109 -5.17 -3.21 -33.05
N ARG A 110 -6.10 -4.17 -33.20
CA ARG A 110 -7.54 -3.91 -33.06
C ARG A 110 -7.91 -3.35 -31.69
N ALA A 111 -7.46 -3.99 -30.61
CA ALA A 111 -7.73 -3.53 -29.24
C ALA A 111 -7.17 -2.12 -28.99
N HIS A 112 -5.97 -1.83 -29.51
CA HIS A 112 -5.36 -0.52 -29.41
C HIS A 112 -6.18 0.56 -30.13
N GLN A 113 -6.60 0.30 -31.37
CA GLN A 113 -7.42 1.23 -32.15
C GLN A 113 -8.79 1.47 -31.51
N GLU A 114 -9.48 0.40 -31.08
CA GLU A 114 -10.79 0.49 -30.41
C GLU A 114 -10.69 1.33 -29.12
N CYS A 115 -9.63 1.18 -28.34
CA CYS A 115 -9.39 2.02 -27.17
C CYS A 115 -9.17 3.50 -27.52
N LEU A 116 -8.37 3.80 -28.55
CA LEU A 116 -8.14 5.18 -28.99
C LEU A 116 -9.41 5.84 -29.54
N LEU A 117 -10.20 5.09 -30.33
CA LEU A 117 -11.47 5.56 -30.87
C LEU A 117 -12.46 5.91 -29.77
N LEU A 118 -12.64 5.02 -28.78
CA LEU A 118 -13.53 5.30 -27.65
C LEU A 118 -13.04 6.51 -26.83
N LEU A 119 -11.73 6.63 -26.58
CA LEU A 119 -11.13 7.78 -25.91
C LEU A 119 -11.41 9.10 -26.65
N PHE A 120 -11.21 9.13 -27.97
CA PHE A 120 -11.44 10.32 -28.78
C PHE A 120 -12.91 10.67 -28.90
N ALA A 121 -13.79 9.67 -29.07
CA ALA A 121 -15.23 9.90 -29.11
C ALA A 121 -15.72 10.58 -27.83
N ARG A 122 -15.38 10.00 -26.66
CA ARG A 122 -15.82 10.53 -25.36
C ARG A 122 -15.21 11.89 -25.02
N THR A 123 -13.93 12.11 -25.35
CA THR A 123 -13.30 13.42 -25.10
C THR A 123 -13.80 14.50 -26.05
N ARG A 124 -14.13 14.19 -27.32
CA ARG A 124 -14.78 15.13 -28.23
C ARG A 124 -16.17 15.51 -27.74
N GLN A 125 -16.97 14.53 -27.32
CA GLN A 125 -18.31 14.76 -26.76
C GLN A 125 -18.27 15.65 -25.52
N LEU A 126 -17.33 15.39 -24.61
CA LEU A 126 -17.12 16.21 -23.42
C LEU A 126 -16.82 17.68 -23.75
N ASP A 127 -16.15 17.92 -24.88
CA ASP A 127 -15.79 19.25 -25.38
C ASP A 127 -16.83 19.84 -26.35
N GLY A 128 -17.94 19.15 -26.60
CA GLY A 128 -18.96 19.57 -27.58
C GLY A 128 -18.46 19.57 -29.04
N VAL A 129 -17.44 18.77 -29.35
CA VAL A 129 -16.87 18.64 -30.69
C VAL A 129 -17.60 17.52 -31.47
N PRO A 130 -18.07 17.78 -32.70
CA PRO A 130 -18.69 16.75 -33.55
C PRO A 130 -17.76 15.58 -33.87
N LEU A 131 -18.31 14.36 -33.89
CA LEU A 131 -17.57 13.13 -34.16
C LEU A 131 -17.23 12.94 -35.65
N ASP A 132 -18.05 13.50 -36.55
CA ASP A 132 -17.93 13.45 -38.00
C ASP A 132 -16.75 14.28 -38.58
N ARG A 133 -16.01 15.00 -37.72
CA ARG A 133 -14.85 15.79 -38.15
C ARG A 133 -13.74 14.86 -38.68
N PRO A 134 -13.31 15.02 -39.95
CA PRO A 134 -12.42 14.06 -40.62
C PRO A 134 -10.94 14.26 -40.30
N TYR A 135 -10.60 15.08 -39.30
CA TYR A 135 -9.23 15.39 -38.92
C TYR A 135 -9.03 15.27 -37.41
N TYR A 136 -7.80 14.98 -37.00
CA TYR A 136 -7.39 14.92 -35.61
C TYR A 136 -7.35 16.32 -35.00
N ARG A 137 -7.77 16.43 -33.74
CA ARG A 137 -7.51 17.64 -32.94
C ARG A 137 -6.02 17.70 -32.56
N PRO A 138 -5.48 18.90 -32.28
CA PRO A 138 -4.07 19.03 -31.89
C PRO A 138 -3.67 18.13 -30.70
N GLU A 139 -4.57 17.92 -29.74
CA GLU A 139 -4.32 17.10 -28.55
C GLU A 139 -4.37 15.59 -28.85
N GLU A 140 -5.22 15.19 -29.80
CA GLU A 140 -5.29 13.81 -30.31
C GLU A 140 -4.02 13.49 -31.11
N GLU A 141 -3.62 14.39 -32.01
CA GLU A 141 -2.37 14.29 -32.77
C GLU A 141 -1.15 14.29 -31.85
N GLY A 142 -1.16 15.13 -30.81
CA GLY A 142 -0.14 15.18 -29.78
C GLY A 142 0.03 13.83 -29.07
N LEU A 143 -1.07 13.21 -28.64
CA LEU A 143 -1.05 11.90 -28.00
C LEU A 143 -0.51 10.82 -28.95
N LEU A 144 -1.05 10.75 -30.17
CA LEU A 144 -0.64 9.76 -31.17
C LEU A 144 0.82 9.91 -31.57
N THR A 145 1.32 11.14 -31.65
CA THR A 145 2.73 11.42 -31.92
C THR A 145 3.62 10.86 -30.82
N GLN A 146 3.24 10.99 -29.54
CA GLN A 146 4.04 10.44 -28.45
C GLN A 146 3.98 8.90 -28.38
N ILE A 147 2.83 8.30 -28.72
CA ILE A 147 2.67 6.84 -28.71
C ILE A 147 3.34 6.20 -29.93
N HIS A 148 3.13 6.73 -31.14
CA HIS A 148 3.52 6.06 -32.40
C HIS A 148 4.61 6.75 -33.20
N GLY A 149 4.79 8.06 -32.98
CA GLY A 149 5.55 8.93 -33.87
C GLY A 149 4.74 9.37 -35.10
N THR A 150 5.38 10.16 -35.96
CA THR A 150 4.79 10.74 -37.20
C THR A 150 5.34 10.10 -38.48
N ASP A 151 6.06 8.98 -38.37
CA ASP A 151 6.54 8.24 -39.55
C ASP A 151 5.37 7.73 -40.38
N HIS A 152 5.40 7.97 -41.68
CA HIS A 152 4.29 7.65 -42.58
C HIS A 152 3.94 6.16 -42.58
N ASN A 153 4.93 5.27 -42.39
CA ASN A 153 4.71 3.82 -42.32
C ASN A 153 3.99 3.40 -41.03
N ARG A 154 3.91 4.29 -40.03
CA ARG A 154 3.26 4.05 -38.75
C ARG A 154 1.92 4.75 -38.63
N MET A 155 1.75 5.91 -39.26
CA MET A 155 0.47 6.63 -39.22
C MET A 155 -0.66 5.76 -39.77
N GLY A 156 -0.49 5.17 -40.96
CA GLY A 156 -1.53 4.32 -41.57
C GLY A 156 -2.00 3.15 -40.69
N PRO A 157 -1.10 2.27 -40.20
CA PRO A 157 -1.51 1.10 -39.44
C PRO A 157 -1.81 1.36 -37.95
N CYS A 158 -1.24 2.41 -37.34
CA CYS A 158 -1.35 2.63 -35.90
C CYS A 158 -2.38 3.71 -35.52
N TRP A 159 -2.59 4.73 -36.35
CA TRP A 159 -3.52 5.81 -36.01
C TRP A 159 -4.95 5.37 -36.36
N PRO A 160 -5.95 5.63 -35.50
CA PRO A 160 -7.30 5.12 -35.68
C PRO A 160 -8.04 5.77 -36.87
N ASP A 161 -8.88 5.03 -37.58
CA ASP A 161 -9.71 5.64 -38.64
C ASP A 161 -10.85 6.46 -38.02
N LEU A 162 -10.79 7.79 -38.14
CA LEU A 162 -11.77 8.71 -37.54
C LEU A 162 -13.20 8.51 -38.09
N ASN A 163 -13.37 7.90 -39.26
CA ASN A 163 -14.69 7.55 -39.79
C ASN A 163 -15.41 6.52 -38.91
N GLU A 164 -14.70 5.86 -37.98
CA GLU A 164 -15.27 4.92 -37.04
C GLU A 164 -15.74 5.54 -35.72
N LEU A 165 -15.50 6.85 -35.49
CA LEU A 165 -15.86 7.50 -34.22
C LEU A 165 -17.36 7.49 -33.95
N GLU A 166 -18.21 7.64 -34.98
CA GLU A 166 -19.67 7.63 -34.83
C GLU A 166 -20.20 6.31 -34.25
N LYS A 167 -19.46 5.20 -34.40
CA LYS A 167 -19.81 3.93 -33.76
C LYS A 167 -19.86 4.04 -32.23
N TYR A 168 -19.16 5.01 -31.65
CA TYR A 168 -19.02 5.22 -30.21
C TYR A 168 -19.83 6.43 -29.71
N GLU A 169 -20.74 6.95 -30.52
CA GLU A 169 -21.57 8.11 -30.15
C GLU A 169 -22.41 7.81 -28.91
N GLU A 170 -23.16 6.72 -28.91
CA GLU A 170 -24.04 6.37 -27.80
C GLU A 170 -23.33 5.47 -26.78
N SER A 171 -23.66 5.62 -25.50
CA SER A 171 -23.36 4.58 -24.51
C SER A 171 -24.39 3.46 -24.66
N LEU A 172 -23.93 2.23 -24.58
CA LEU A 172 -24.83 1.08 -24.61
C LEU A 172 -25.48 0.90 -23.24
N GLY A 173 -26.79 0.65 -23.23
CA GLY A 173 -27.52 0.25 -22.03
C GLY A 173 -27.17 -1.18 -21.60
N GLU A 174 -28.02 -1.76 -20.75
CA GLU A 174 -27.89 -3.14 -20.25
C GLU A 174 -27.75 -4.17 -21.38
N GLU A 175 -27.01 -5.26 -21.13
CA GLU A 175 -26.88 -6.36 -22.10
C GLU A 175 -28.28 -6.91 -22.44
N PRO A 176 -28.71 -6.85 -23.72
CA PRO A 176 -30.00 -7.39 -24.12
C PRO A 176 -30.05 -8.89 -23.87
N PHE A 177 -31.21 -9.41 -23.45
CA PHE A 177 -31.39 -10.85 -23.29
C PHE A 177 -31.06 -11.58 -24.59
N LYS A 178 -30.14 -12.55 -24.54
CA LYS A 178 -29.81 -13.42 -25.68
C LYS A 178 -30.85 -14.54 -25.79
N PRO A 179 -31.73 -14.52 -26.81
CA PRO A 179 -32.74 -15.55 -26.96
C PRO A 179 -32.13 -16.88 -27.40
N ASP A 180 -32.66 -18.00 -26.89
CA ASP A 180 -32.38 -19.33 -27.42
C ASP A 180 -33.14 -19.52 -28.74
N MET A 181 -32.51 -19.07 -29.82
CA MET A 181 -33.08 -19.13 -31.17
C MET A 181 -33.39 -20.57 -31.61
N LYS A 182 -32.69 -21.57 -31.08
CA LYS A 182 -32.96 -22.96 -31.44
C LYS A 182 -34.26 -23.41 -30.79
N LYS A 183 -34.38 -23.27 -29.47
CA LYS A 183 -35.56 -23.64 -28.71
C LYS A 183 -36.81 -22.90 -29.18
N ILE A 184 -36.72 -21.57 -29.30
CA ILE A 184 -37.86 -20.74 -29.74
C ILE A 184 -38.25 -21.09 -31.18
N GLY A 185 -37.27 -21.40 -32.03
CA GLY A 185 -37.54 -21.82 -33.40
C GLY A 185 -38.23 -23.19 -33.50
N GLU A 186 -37.90 -24.12 -32.60
CA GLU A 186 -38.56 -25.42 -32.48
C GLU A 186 -40.01 -25.27 -31.97
N GLU A 187 -40.25 -24.40 -30.99
CA GLU A 187 -41.57 -24.17 -30.40
C GLU A 187 -42.53 -23.41 -31.32
N THR A 188 -42.03 -22.43 -32.06
CA THR A 188 -42.87 -21.54 -32.90
C THR A 188 -42.93 -21.98 -34.36
N GLY A 189 -42.18 -23.00 -34.76
CA GLY A 189 -41.99 -23.35 -36.18
C GLY A 189 -41.28 -22.24 -36.98
N ARG A 190 -40.52 -21.36 -36.30
CA ARG A 190 -39.82 -20.19 -36.87
C ARG A 190 -40.74 -19.19 -37.56
N VAL A 191 -41.97 -19.06 -37.09
CA VAL A 191 -42.97 -18.13 -37.61
C VAL A 191 -43.75 -17.49 -36.47
N GLY A 192 -44.44 -16.40 -36.76
CA GLY A 192 -45.31 -15.71 -35.80
C GLY A 192 -44.58 -14.71 -34.89
N PRO A 193 -45.34 -14.00 -34.04
CA PRO A 193 -44.87 -12.84 -33.28
C PRO A 193 -43.79 -13.20 -32.26
N ASP A 194 -43.80 -14.42 -31.70
CA ASP A 194 -42.77 -14.87 -30.77
C ASP A 194 -41.41 -15.09 -31.45
N TRP A 195 -41.40 -15.65 -32.66
CA TRP A 195 -40.19 -15.80 -33.46
C TRP A 195 -39.64 -14.44 -33.91
N GLU A 196 -40.52 -13.52 -34.32
CA GLU A 196 -40.12 -12.16 -34.70
C GLU A 196 -39.50 -11.39 -33.53
N ARG A 197 -40.13 -11.44 -32.34
CA ARG A 197 -39.57 -10.88 -31.10
C ARG A 197 -38.20 -11.45 -30.78
N ALA A 198 -38.03 -12.78 -30.85
CA ALA A 198 -36.74 -13.43 -30.59
C ALA A 198 -35.68 -13.04 -31.64
N ARG A 199 -36.06 -12.95 -32.92
CA ARG A 199 -35.14 -12.52 -33.98
C ARG A 199 -34.68 -11.07 -33.77
N ASP A 200 -35.59 -10.18 -33.40
CA ASP A 200 -35.26 -8.77 -33.19
C ASP A 200 -34.43 -8.58 -31.92
N ALA A 201 -34.74 -9.30 -30.82
CA ALA A 201 -33.89 -9.37 -29.63
C ALA A 201 -32.49 -9.94 -29.95
N SER A 202 -32.39 -10.98 -30.78
CA SER A 202 -31.10 -11.54 -31.21
C SER A 202 -30.28 -10.54 -32.04
N LYS A 203 -30.92 -9.70 -32.85
CA LYS A 203 -30.25 -8.63 -33.60
C LYS A 203 -29.73 -7.54 -32.66
N GLN A 204 -30.54 -7.12 -31.70
CA GLN A 204 -30.13 -6.14 -30.68
C GLN A 204 -28.96 -6.67 -29.85
N TRP A 205 -29.04 -7.90 -29.34
CA TRP A 205 -27.95 -8.55 -28.63
C TRP A 205 -26.67 -8.64 -29.48
N LYS A 206 -26.80 -9.01 -30.76
CA LYS A 206 -25.63 -9.09 -31.66
C LYS A 206 -25.00 -7.72 -31.90
N ALA A 207 -25.80 -6.68 -32.13
CA ALA A 207 -25.30 -5.32 -32.30
C ALA A 207 -24.59 -4.82 -31.03
N TRP A 208 -25.21 -5.03 -29.86
CA TRP A 208 -24.61 -4.71 -28.56
C TRP A 208 -23.29 -5.45 -28.35
N ARG A 209 -23.24 -6.76 -28.64
CA ARG A 209 -22.06 -7.59 -28.49
C ARG A 209 -20.94 -7.19 -29.45
N ASP A 210 -21.27 -6.97 -30.71
CA ASP A 210 -20.29 -6.67 -31.76
C ASP A 210 -19.64 -5.30 -31.53
N LEU A 211 -20.37 -4.37 -30.90
CA LEU A 211 -19.90 -3.01 -30.64
C LEU A 211 -19.28 -2.83 -29.25
N GLY A 212 -19.93 -3.35 -28.20
CA GLY A 212 -19.54 -3.12 -26.80
C GLY A 212 -19.09 -4.35 -26.04
N GLY A 213 -19.31 -5.55 -26.58
CA GLY A 213 -18.97 -6.80 -25.89
C GLY A 213 -17.50 -6.86 -25.48
N SER A 214 -16.59 -6.32 -26.32
CA SER A 214 -15.15 -6.25 -26.03
C SER A 214 -14.77 -5.28 -24.89
N PHE A 215 -15.66 -4.40 -24.46
CA PHE A 215 -15.47 -3.43 -23.37
C PHE A 215 -16.18 -3.83 -22.06
N SER A 216 -16.96 -4.92 -22.05
CA SER A 216 -17.64 -5.42 -20.85
C SER A 216 -16.76 -6.44 -20.09
N LEU A 217 -17.06 -6.75 -18.83
CA LEU A 217 -16.51 -7.94 -18.15
C LEU A 217 -17.44 -9.18 -18.29
N GLY A 218 -18.62 -9.01 -18.89
CA GLY A 218 -19.63 -10.06 -19.02
C GLY A 218 -19.13 -11.27 -19.80
N ASN A 219 -19.50 -12.47 -19.34
CA ASN A 219 -19.07 -13.76 -19.89
C ASN A 219 -17.58 -14.12 -19.69
N LEU A 220 -16.79 -13.34 -18.95
CA LEU A 220 -15.41 -13.75 -18.59
C LEU A 220 -15.43 -14.77 -17.44
N GLU A 221 -14.86 -15.94 -17.68
CA GLU A 221 -14.67 -16.99 -16.68
C GLU A 221 -13.42 -16.71 -15.82
N VAL A 222 -13.55 -15.71 -14.94
CA VAL A 222 -12.48 -15.28 -14.02
C VAL A 222 -12.87 -15.50 -12.56
N GLU A 223 -11.86 -15.67 -11.70
CA GLU A 223 -11.96 -15.68 -10.24
C GLU A 223 -11.07 -14.58 -9.66
N GLU A 224 -11.36 -14.14 -8.44
CA GLU A 224 -10.51 -13.17 -7.74
C GLU A 224 -9.33 -13.91 -7.10
N VAL A 225 -8.12 -13.41 -7.31
CA VAL A 225 -6.89 -13.89 -6.68
C VAL A 225 -6.27 -12.73 -5.91
N ALA A 226 -5.76 -12.99 -4.71
CA ALA A 226 -5.06 -11.98 -3.92
C ALA A 226 -3.55 -12.26 -3.93
N PHE A 227 -2.71 -11.24 -4.00
CA PHE A 227 -1.36 -11.26 -3.47
C PHE A 227 -1.37 -10.45 -2.17
N GLN A 228 -0.95 -11.03 -1.04
CA GLN A 228 -1.02 -10.33 0.25
C GLN A 228 0.11 -10.70 1.20
N TYR A 229 0.63 -9.68 1.89
CA TYR A 229 1.46 -9.85 3.08
C TYR A 229 0.59 -9.95 4.33
N HIS A 230 1.01 -10.81 5.25
CA HIS A 230 0.37 -10.99 6.55
C HIS A 230 1.25 -10.47 7.66
N TYR A 231 0.61 -9.96 8.71
CA TYR A 231 1.27 -9.57 9.96
C TYR A 231 2.37 -8.53 9.79
N VAL A 232 2.22 -7.64 8.80
CA VAL A 232 3.20 -6.58 8.48
C VAL A 232 3.58 -5.75 9.70
N GLN A 233 2.62 -5.35 10.54
CA GLN A 233 2.88 -4.53 11.73
C GLN A 233 3.71 -5.28 12.79
N SER A 234 3.42 -6.57 13.01
CA SER A 234 4.22 -7.44 13.88
C SER A 234 5.62 -7.65 13.32
N TRP A 235 5.72 -7.82 12.00
CA TRP A 235 6.99 -7.94 11.30
C TRP A 235 7.84 -6.66 11.41
N LEU A 236 7.27 -5.49 11.17
CA LEU A 236 7.94 -4.19 11.32
C LEU A 236 8.50 -4.02 12.74
N THR A 237 7.72 -4.38 13.75
CA THR A 237 8.16 -4.31 15.16
C THR A 237 9.34 -5.27 15.45
N LYS A 238 9.44 -6.39 14.72
CA LYS A 238 10.55 -7.35 14.84
C LYS A 238 11.81 -6.90 14.11
N VAL A 239 11.68 -6.31 12.93
CA VAL A 239 12.84 -5.99 12.06
C VAL A 239 13.35 -4.57 12.19
N VAL A 240 12.57 -3.66 12.77
CA VAL A 240 13.00 -2.29 13.05
C VAL A 240 13.69 -2.28 14.42
N PRO A 241 14.98 -1.89 14.48
CA PRO A 241 15.74 -1.89 15.72
C PRO A 241 15.13 -0.96 16.79
N THR A 242 15.03 -1.44 18.03
CA THR A 242 14.45 -0.73 19.19
C THR A 242 15.49 -0.17 20.15
N GLN A 243 16.79 -0.36 19.89
CA GLN A 243 17.83 0.00 20.86
C GLN A 243 17.93 1.52 21.06
N ASN A 244 17.98 1.93 22.32
CA ASN A 244 17.96 3.33 22.74
C ASN A 244 19.04 4.18 22.06
N HIS A 245 20.25 3.65 21.80
CA HIS A 245 21.38 4.44 21.30
C HIS A 245 21.36 4.76 19.79
N LEU A 246 20.35 4.33 19.04
CA LEU A 246 20.27 4.54 17.60
C LEU A 246 19.88 5.96 17.16
N GLY A 247 19.47 6.83 18.09
CA GLY A 247 19.24 8.25 17.80
C GLY A 247 18.32 8.49 16.60
N GLY A 248 18.75 9.30 15.65
CA GLY A 248 18.02 9.64 14.42
C GLY A 248 17.98 8.56 13.33
N THR A 249 18.59 7.39 13.57
CA THR A 249 18.85 6.38 12.51
C THR A 249 17.75 5.33 12.37
N VAL A 250 16.93 5.11 13.43
CA VAL A 250 15.79 4.16 13.43
C VAL A 250 14.83 4.42 12.25
N GLN A 251 14.58 5.69 11.92
CA GLN A 251 13.72 6.07 10.80
C GLN A 251 14.17 5.46 9.45
N ARG A 252 15.48 5.21 9.26
CA ARG A 252 16.01 4.64 8.01
C ARG A 252 15.64 3.16 7.90
N PHE A 253 15.73 2.41 9.00
CA PHE A 253 15.26 1.01 9.01
C PHE A 253 13.76 0.93 8.73
N LEU A 254 12.96 1.79 9.37
CA LEU A 254 11.51 1.81 9.19
C LEU A 254 11.11 2.14 7.74
N ARG A 255 11.70 3.21 7.17
CA ARG A 255 11.51 3.57 5.74
C ARG A 255 11.94 2.44 4.82
N GLY A 256 13.10 1.84 5.09
CA GLY A 256 13.64 0.72 4.34
C GLY A 256 12.73 -0.50 4.35
N ALA A 257 12.19 -0.86 5.51
CA ALA A 257 11.29 -1.99 5.68
C ALA A 257 9.95 -1.77 4.96
N SER A 258 9.36 -0.57 5.11
CA SER A 258 8.15 -0.21 4.38
C SER A 258 8.37 -0.26 2.86
N LEU A 259 9.45 0.34 2.37
CA LEU A 259 9.73 0.37 0.94
C LEU A 259 10.02 -1.03 0.40
N LEU A 260 10.74 -1.88 1.15
CA LEU A 260 11.04 -3.26 0.74
C LEU A 260 9.77 -4.07 0.40
N LEU A 261 8.72 -3.96 1.22
CA LEU A 261 7.44 -4.61 0.95
C LEU A 261 6.75 -4.02 -0.28
N GLU A 262 6.79 -2.69 -0.43
CA GLU A 262 6.23 -2.01 -1.60
C GLU A 262 6.93 -2.43 -2.89
N LEU A 263 8.26 -2.63 -2.88
CA LEU A 263 9.01 -3.10 -4.04
C LEU A 263 8.52 -4.44 -4.56
N SER A 264 8.26 -5.39 -3.66
CA SER A 264 7.73 -6.70 -4.05
C SER A 264 6.29 -6.61 -4.56
N SER A 265 5.45 -5.76 -3.94
CA SER A 265 4.06 -5.54 -4.37
C SER A 265 4.01 -4.85 -5.74
N SER A 266 4.94 -3.92 -6.01
CA SER A 266 5.12 -3.29 -7.31
C SER A 266 5.51 -4.30 -8.39
N GLU A 267 6.40 -5.25 -8.09
CA GLU A 267 6.73 -6.32 -9.04
C GLU A 267 5.54 -7.25 -9.31
N ALA A 268 4.76 -7.58 -8.28
CA ALA A 268 3.51 -8.33 -8.46
C ALA A 268 2.53 -7.58 -9.38
N ARG A 269 2.33 -6.28 -9.16
CA ARG A 269 1.49 -5.41 -10.02
C ARG A 269 1.97 -5.40 -11.47
N GLN A 270 3.28 -5.38 -11.71
CA GLN A 270 3.83 -5.39 -13.06
C GLN A 270 3.50 -6.68 -13.80
N ARG A 271 3.70 -7.83 -13.14
CA ARG A 271 3.42 -9.14 -13.73
C ARG A 271 1.93 -9.28 -14.04
N ILE A 272 1.06 -8.81 -13.16
CA ILE A 272 -0.39 -8.75 -13.44
C ILE A 272 -0.65 -7.89 -14.67
N ALA A 273 -0.06 -6.69 -14.75
CA ALA A 273 -0.24 -5.78 -15.89
C ALA A 273 0.22 -6.37 -17.23
N GLU A 274 1.36 -7.05 -17.24
CA GLU A 274 1.92 -7.66 -18.45
C GLU A 274 1.16 -8.91 -18.89
N GLU A 275 0.79 -9.77 -17.94
CA GLU A 275 0.27 -11.11 -18.24
C GLU A 275 -1.26 -11.13 -18.37
N ILE A 276 -1.98 -10.42 -17.50
CA ILE A 276 -3.45 -10.43 -17.46
C ILE A 276 -4.03 -9.06 -17.85
N GLY A 277 -3.31 -7.97 -17.58
CA GLY A 277 -3.75 -6.60 -17.83
C GLY A 277 -3.99 -5.84 -16.54
N ILE A 278 -3.57 -4.57 -16.48
CA ILE A 278 -3.68 -3.75 -15.25
C ILE A 278 -5.15 -3.53 -14.85
N GLY A 279 -6.06 -3.60 -15.82
CA GLY A 279 -7.51 -3.59 -15.60
C GLY A 279 -8.03 -4.72 -14.74
N ALA A 280 -7.28 -5.82 -14.59
CA ALA A 280 -7.68 -6.94 -13.75
C ALA A 280 -7.66 -6.60 -12.25
N ILE A 281 -6.84 -5.62 -11.83
CA ILE A 281 -6.72 -5.25 -10.42
C ILE A 281 -8.02 -4.62 -9.93
N THR A 282 -8.68 -5.23 -8.95
CA THR A 282 -9.92 -4.75 -8.32
C THR A 282 -9.67 -4.08 -6.97
N VAL A 283 -8.57 -4.43 -6.29
CA VAL A 283 -8.13 -3.80 -5.04
C VAL A 283 -6.62 -3.64 -5.07
N ASP A 284 -6.13 -2.45 -4.73
CA ASP A 284 -4.71 -2.17 -4.61
C ASP A 284 -4.46 -1.27 -3.39
N GLY A 285 -3.88 -1.83 -2.34
CA GLY A 285 -3.59 -1.09 -1.10
C GLY A 285 -3.57 -1.97 0.15
N GLY A 286 -3.06 -1.43 1.26
CA GLY A 286 -3.07 -2.10 2.57
C GLY A 286 -2.27 -3.41 2.61
N GLY A 287 -1.19 -3.51 1.80
CA GLY A 287 -0.39 -4.73 1.69
C GLY A 287 -1.04 -5.86 0.88
N ARG A 288 -2.11 -5.56 0.12
CA ARG A 288 -2.86 -6.51 -0.69
C ARG A 288 -3.12 -5.99 -2.11
N VAL A 289 -2.97 -6.87 -3.09
CA VAL A 289 -3.38 -6.65 -4.48
C VAL A 289 -4.37 -7.75 -4.84
N VAL A 290 -5.63 -7.40 -5.12
CA VAL A 290 -6.65 -8.34 -5.61
C VAL A 290 -6.86 -8.11 -7.09
N PHE A 291 -6.88 -9.18 -7.87
CA PHE A 291 -7.07 -9.10 -9.31
C PHE A 291 -7.91 -10.26 -9.86
N LEU A 292 -8.52 -10.04 -11.01
CA LEU A 292 -9.28 -11.05 -11.77
C LEU A 292 -8.32 -11.93 -12.56
N CYS A 293 -8.44 -13.25 -12.43
CA CYS A 293 -7.62 -14.22 -13.14
C CYS A 293 -8.49 -15.30 -13.81
N PRO A 294 -8.24 -15.65 -15.09
CA PRO A 294 -8.86 -16.83 -15.71
C PRO A 294 -8.52 -18.10 -14.92
N LYS A 295 -9.49 -19.00 -14.75
CA LYS A 295 -9.33 -20.23 -13.94
C LYS A 295 -8.15 -21.10 -14.37
N ASP A 296 -7.95 -21.21 -15.68
CA ASP A 296 -6.86 -21.96 -16.30
C ASP A 296 -5.48 -21.31 -16.11
N GLU A 297 -5.44 -20.04 -15.70
CA GLU A 297 -4.21 -19.26 -15.54
C GLU A 297 -3.81 -19.07 -14.06
N ILE A 298 -4.69 -19.41 -13.10
CA ILE A 298 -4.48 -19.14 -11.67
C ILE A 298 -3.16 -19.73 -11.16
N GLN A 299 -2.92 -21.02 -11.41
CA GLN A 299 -1.70 -21.69 -10.92
C GLN A 299 -0.43 -21.03 -11.48
N ARG A 300 -0.43 -20.72 -12.79
CA ARG A 300 0.70 -20.04 -13.44
C ARG A 300 0.90 -18.64 -12.87
N MET A 301 -0.18 -17.90 -12.62
CA MET A 301 -0.12 -16.58 -12.00
C MET A 301 0.35 -16.63 -10.55
N GLN A 302 -0.08 -17.61 -9.75
CA GLN A 302 0.42 -17.82 -8.39
C GLN A 302 1.93 -18.05 -8.37
N GLU A 303 2.44 -18.91 -9.25
CA GLU A 303 3.88 -19.15 -9.41
C GLU A 303 4.61 -17.86 -9.86
N SER A 304 4.07 -17.14 -10.85
CA SER A 304 4.63 -15.87 -11.32
C SER A 304 4.67 -14.81 -10.21
N LEU A 305 3.65 -14.75 -9.35
CA LEU A 305 3.59 -13.81 -8.24
C LEU A 305 4.50 -14.22 -7.07
N LEU A 306 4.65 -15.51 -6.77
CA LEU A 306 5.69 -15.98 -5.83
C LEU A 306 7.09 -15.59 -6.31
N ASP A 307 7.31 -15.72 -7.62
CA ASP A 307 8.59 -15.33 -8.22
C ASP A 307 8.84 -13.82 -8.15
N SER A 308 7.80 -12.98 -8.03
CA SER A 308 7.99 -11.54 -7.80
C SER A 308 8.74 -11.30 -6.48
N VAL A 309 8.35 -11.98 -5.40
CA VAL A 309 9.01 -11.95 -4.09
C VAL A 309 10.40 -12.59 -4.14
N ARG A 310 10.62 -13.54 -5.05
CA ARG A 310 11.95 -14.15 -5.21
C ARG A 310 12.93 -13.31 -6.02
N GLN A 311 12.41 -12.43 -6.87
CA GLN A 311 13.21 -11.74 -7.89
C GLN A 311 13.26 -10.23 -7.71
N PHE A 312 12.44 -9.61 -6.84
CA PHE A 312 12.33 -8.15 -6.73
C PHE A 312 13.63 -7.40 -6.39
N LEU A 313 14.69 -8.08 -5.93
CA LEU A 313 16.02 -7.51 -5.72
C LEU A 313 17.11 -8.11 -6.62
N SER A 314 16.76 -9.05 -7.51
CA SER A 314 17.75 -9.79 -8.30
C SER A 314 18.71 -8.86 -9.04
N SER A 315 20.00 -9.12 -9.02
CA SER A 315 20.98 -8.29 -9.73
C SER A 315 20.75 -8.26 -11.26
N ALA A 316 21.20 -7.19 -11.91
CA ALA A 316 21.20 -7.02 -13.36
C ALA A 316 21.88 -8.19 -14.12
N GLN A 317 22.76 -8.93 -13.44
CA GLN A 317 23.51 -10.05 -14.01
C GLN A 317 22.69 -11.34 -14.14
N LYS A 318 21.52 -11.44 -13.48
CA LYS A 318 20.64 -12.59 -13.62
C LYS A 318 19.91 -12.50 -14.96
N LYS A 319 20.44 -13.20 -15.98
CA LYS A 319 19.97 -13.20 -17.38
C LYS A 319 18.46 -13.44 -17.62
N ASN A 320 17.70 -13.85 -16.60
CA ASN A 320 16.28 -14.21 -16.71
C ASN A 320 15.38 -13.55 -15.65
N SER A 321 15.84 -12.50 -14.95
CA SER A 321 14.94 -11.80 -14.02
C SER A 321 13.96 -10.91 -14.76
N LYS A 322 12.68 -10.96 -14.35
CA LYS A 322 11.65 -10.00 -14.80
C LYS A 322 11.60 -8.73 -13.96
N ALA A 323 12.30 -8.67 -12.82
CA ALA A 323 12.17 -7.55 -11.89
C ALA A 323 12.79 -6.27 -12.44
N GLY A 324 12.09 -5.14 -12.37
CA GLY A 324 12.59 -3.83 -12.79
C GLY A 324 13.36 -3.07 -11.71
N ASN A 325 13.16 -3.44 -10.43
CA ASN A 325 13.73 -2.77 -9.25
C ASN A 325 15.25 -2.76 -9.19
N HIS A 326 15.94 -3.73 -9.80
CA HIS A 326 17.40 -3.77 -9.82
C HIS A 326 18.02 -2.57 -10.55
N ILE A 327 17.29 -1.99 -11.50
CA ILE A 327 17.69 -0.77 -12.20
C ILE A 327 17.38 0.45 -11.32
N ARG A 328 16.24 0.45 -10.62
CA ARG A 328 15.83 1.54 -9.70
C ARG A 328 16.80 1.73 -8.54
N PHE A 329 17.37 0.64 -8.04
CA PHE A 329 18.27 0.60 -6.89
C PHE A 329 19.67 0.11 -7.25
N GLU A 330 20.09 0.21 -8.51
CA GLU A 330 21.39 -0.34 -8.96
C GLU A 330 22.53 0.09 -8.03
N ARG A 331 22.71 1.40 -7.85
CA ARG A 331 23.74 1.95 -6.97
C ARG A 331 23.55 1.58 -5.49
N THR A 332 22.31 1.56 -5.01
CA THR A 332 21.99 1.17 -3.61
C THR A 332 22.38 -0.28 -3.35
N LEU A 333 22.01 -1.18 -4.26
CA LEU A 333 22.31 -2.61 -4.18
C LEU A 333 23.81 -2.87 -4.37
N GLU A 334 24.49 -2.14 -5.25
CA GLU A 334 25.95 -2.22 -5.38
C GLU A 334 26.65 -1.80 -4.09
N ASN A 335 26.28 -0.66 -3.49
CA ASN A 335 26.86 -0.19 -2.23
C ASN A 335 26.61 -1.16 -1.07
N TRP A 336 25.36 -1.63 -0.95
CA TRP A 336 24.96 -2.64 0.03
C TRP A 336 25.77 -3.94 -0.13
N ALA A 337 25.87 -4.45 -1.36
CA ALA A 337 26.60 -5.68 -1.68
C ALA A 337 28.09 -5.53 -1.40
N ASN A 338 28.70 -4.41 -1.78
CA ASN A 338 30.10 -4.10 -1.47
C ASN A 338 30.35 -4.10 0.04
N ALA A 339 29.44 -3.53 0.83
CA ALA A 339 29.55 -3.51 2.28
C ALA A 339 29.43 -4.91 2.90
N CYS A 340 28.48 -5.73 2.45
CA CYS A 340 28.35 -7.14 2.89
C CYS A 340 29.60 -7.95 2.53
N PHE A 341 30.12 -7.75 1.32
CA PHE A 341 31.32 -8.45 0.84
C PHE A 341 32.56 -8.10 1.66
N LYS A 342 32.77 -6.81 1.98
CA LYS A 342 33.93 -6.33 2.76
C LYS A 342 34.01 -6.93 4.16
N VAL A 343 32.88 -7.18 4.80
CA VAL A 343 32.83 -7.76 6.16
C VAL A 343 32.80 -9.29 6.19
N GLY A 344 33.05 -9.94 5.05
CA GLY A 344 33.15 -11.39 5.01
C GLY A 344 31.81 -12.12 5.09
N HIS A 345 30.68 -11.46 4.78
CA HIS A 345 29.39 -12.16 4.57
C HIS A 345 29.36 -12.90 3.22
N LYS A 346 30.45 -13.60 2.90
CA LYS A 346 30.68 -14.30 1.65
C LYS A 346 30.16 -15.74 1.77
N ASN A 347 29.59 -16.30 0.71
CA ASN A 347 29.34 -17.73 0.70
C ASN A 347 30.66 -18.46 0.37
N GLU A 348 31.48 -18.79 1.37
CA GLU A 348 32.76 -19.51 1.16
C GLU A 348 32.65 -21.02 1.38
N LYS A 349 31.66 -21.49 2.15
CA LYS A 349 31.57 -22.90 2.58
C LYS A 349 30.88 -23.82 1.56
N GLU A 350 30.07 -23.29 0.66
CA GLU A 350 29.26 -24.07 -0.30
C GLU A 350 29.57 -23.74 -1.78
N ARG A 351 30.72 -23.11 -2.06
CA ARG A 351 31.11 -22.76 -3.43
C ARG A 351 31.56 -23.99 -4.21
N GLU A 352 30.83 -24.30 -5.28
CA GLU A 352 31.23 -25.30 -6.28
C GLU A 352 32.29 -24.76 -7.27
N VAL A 353 32.39 -23.43 -7.44
CA VAL A 353 33.27 -22.78 -8.42
C VAL A 353 33.98 -21.58 -7.81
N ASP A 354 35.29 -21.46 -8.08
CA ASP A 354 36.11 -20.33 -7.66
C ASP A 354 35.61 -19.00 -8.26
N ARG A 355 35.77 -17.93 -7.48
CA ARG A 355 35.47 -16.57 -7.94
C ARG A 355 36.34 -16.19 -9.13
N ARG A 356 35.74 -15.51 -10.11
CA ARG A 356 36.50 -14.89 -11.21
C ARG A 356 37.36 -13.71 -10.75
N ASP A 357 36.87 -12.97 -9.75
CA ASP A 357 37.56 -11.85 -9.12
C ASP A 357 37.40 -12.02 -7.59
N PRO A 358 38.49 -12.30 -6.84
CA PRO A 358 38.42 -12.55 -5.40
C PRO A 358 38.02 -11.30 -4.60
N ASP A 359 38.10 -10.11 -5.19
CA ASP A 359 37.82 -8.83 -4.53
C ASP A 359 36.43 -8.27 -4.88
N LYS A 360 35.61 -9.03 -5.62
CA LYS A 360 34.25 -8.62 -5.99
C LYS A 360 33.21 -9.71 -5.68
N GLN A 361 32.03 -9.24 -5.29
CA GLN A 361 30.84 -10.06 -5.18
C GLN A 361 30.41 -10.62 -6.54
N ASP A 362 29.87 -11.82 -6.53
CA ASP A 362 29.31 -12.47 -7.73
C ASP A 362 27.84 -12.88 -7.54
N GLN A 363 27.27 -13.52 -8.55
CA GLN A 363 25.87 -13.94 -8.56
C GLN A 363 25.51 -14.90 -7.42
N GLN A 364 26.45 -15.75 -6.96
CA GLN A 364 26.19 -16.69 -5.87
C GLN A 364 26.08 -15.95 -4.54
N ASP A 365 26.91 -14.91 -4.32
CA ASP A 365 26.79 -14.06 -3.12
C ASP A 365 25.42 -13.36 -3.07
N TYR A 366 24.97 -12.76 -4.19
CA TYR A 366 23.64 -12.16 -4.28
C TYR A 366 22.51 -13.17 -4.05
N GLN A 367 22.62 -14.38 -4.61
CA GLN A 367 21.61 -15.43 -4.42
C GLN A 367 21.49 -15.81 -2.95
N GLU A 368 22.62 -15.96 -2.26
CA GLU A 368 22.64 -16.30 -0.85
C GLU A 368 22.06 -15.18 0.03
N TRP A 369 22.49 -13.93 -0.18
CA TRP A 369 21.93 -12.80 0.57
C TRP A 369 20.43 -12.61 0.33
N PHE A 370 19.96 -12.76 -0.91
CA PHE A 370 18.53 -12.65 -1.21
C PHE A 370 17.72 -13.81 -0.64
N ARG A 371 18.28 -15.02 -0.61
CA ARG A 371 17.66 -16.17 0.08
C ARG A 371 17.49 -15.87 1.57
N GLN A 372 18.51 -15.32 2.22
CA GLN A 372 18.43 -14.90 3.63
C GLN A 372 17.39 -13.78 3.85
N ILE A 373 17.39 -12.76 3.00
CA ILE A 373 16.40 -11.67 3.05
C ILE A 373 14.97 -12.21 2.88
N GLN A 374 14.75 -13.15 1.97
CA GLN A 374 13.43 -13.78 1.76
C GLN A 374 12.93 -14.50 3.01
N SER A 375 13.80 -15.19 3.74
CA SER A 375 13.40 -15.83 5.01
C SER A 375 13.03 -14.84 6.11
N MET A 376 13.41 -13.56 5.95
CA MET A 376 13.07 -12.49 6.87
C MET A 376 11.83 -11.72 6.44
N LEU A 377 11.26 -11.92 5.25
CA LEU A 377 10.04 -11.23 4.83
C LEU A 377 8.82 -11.72 5.63
N PRO A 378 7.77 -10.89 5.78
CA PRO A 378 6.53 -11.34 6.40
C PRO A 378 5.89 -12.46 5.58
N ALA A 379 5.04 -13.26 6.24
CA ALA A 379 4.33 -14.34 5.58
C ALA A 379 3.50 -13.83 4.40
N ILE A 380 3.53 -14.57 3.29
CA ILE A 380 2.78 -14.25 2.08
C ILE A 380 1.76 -15.34 1.78
N SER A 381 0.66 -14.97 1.16
CA SER A 381 -0.27 -15.92 0.57
C SER A 381 -0.74 -15.40 -0.77
N ILE A 382 -1.07 -16.30 -1.69
CA ILE A 382 -1.67 -15.92 -2.98
C ILE A 382 -3.00 -16.66 -3.20
N PRO A 383 -4.01 -16.42 -2.35
CA PRO A 383 -5.18 -17.28 -2.31
C PRO A 383 -6.16 -16.96 -3.44
N GLU A 384 -6.87 -18.00 -3.86
CA GLU A 384 -8.13 -17.84 -4.56
C GLU A 384 -9.17 -17.32 -3.58
N LEU A 385 -9.75 -16.17 -3.91
CA LEU A 385 -10.86 -15.60 -3.18
C LEU A 385 -12.12 -16.11 -3.88
N GLY A 386 -12.57 -17.31 -3.50
CA GLY A 386 -13.84 -17.87 -3.97
C GLY A 386 -15.02 -16.89 -3.88
N ARG A 387 -16.10 -17.17 -4.61
CA ARG A 387 -17.30 -16.31 -4.66
C ARG A 387 -17.82 -16.05 -3.24
N GLY A 388 -17.68 -14.81 -2.75
CA GLY A 388 -18.19 -14.42 -1.43
C GLY A 388 -17.17 -14.50 -0.29
N HIS A 389 -15.86 -14.40 -0.54
CA HIS A 389 -14.84 -14.18 0.51
C HIS A 389 -14.99 -12.86 1.32
N GLU A 390 -16.14 -12.19 1.24
CA GLU A 390 -16.60 -11.28 2.28
C GLU A 390 -17.06 -12.13 3.47
N GLU A 391 -16.12 -12.55 4.32
CA GLU A 391 -16.40 -13.07 5.68
C GLU A 391 -17.82 -13.66 5.86
N GLU A 392 -18.19 -14.68 5.07
CA GLU A 392 -19.20 -15.60 5.56
C GLU A 392 -18.51 -16.26 6.73
N ALA A 393 -18.69 -15.63 7.90
CA ALA A 393 -18.29 -16.14 9.17
C ALA A 393 -18.96 -17.50 9.23
N ILE A 394 -18.19 -18.54 8.86
CA ILE A 394 -18.40 -19.86 9.42
C ILE A 394 -18.58 -19.53 10.90
N SER A 395 -19.80 -19.73 11.38
CA SER A 395 -20.17 -19.50 12.76
C SER A 395 -20.10 -20.88 13.38
N PRO A 396 -18.87 -21.39 13.65
CA PRO A 396 -18.71 -22.75 14.08
C PRO A 396 -19.49 -22.95 15.36
N SER A 397 -20.31 -23.99 15.39
CA SER A 397 -21.05 -24.40 16.57
C SER A 397 -20.33 -25.49 17.37
N SER A 398 -19.19 -25.98 16.88
CA SER A 398 -18.33 -26.93 17.58
C SER A 398 -16.85 -26.76 17.20
N THR A 399 -15.94 -27.28 18.02
CA THR A 399 -14.49 -27.26 17.75
C THR A 399 -14.13 -28.06 16.49
N GLU A 400 -14.89 -29.09 16.12
CA GLU A 400 -14.70 -29.80 14.84
C GLU A 400 -14.99 -28.90 13.64
N GLN A 401 -15.97 -28.00 13.75
CA GLN A 401 -16.23 -27.00 12.72
C GLN A 401 -15.13 -25.93 12.68
N VAL A 402 -14.50 -25.61 13.82
CA VAL A 402 -13.29 -24.77 13.87
C VAL A 402 -12.16 -25.45 13.10
N VAL A 403 -11.88 -26.73 13.36
CA VAL A 403 -10.87 -27.53 12.65
C VAL A 403 -11.14 -27.54 11.14
N ALA A 404 -12.39 -27.80 10.73
CA ALA A 404 -12.77 -27.79 9.33
C ALA A 404 -12.56 -26.41 8.68
N ALA A 405 -12.93 -25.35 9.39
CA ALA A 405 -12.75 -23.97 8.93
C ALA A 405 -11.28 -23.56 8.80
N LEU A 406 -10.41 -24.05 9.69
CA LEU A 406 -8.97 -23.80 9.66
C LEU A 406 -8.28 -24.61 8.56
N ASN A 407 -8.67 -25.87 8.34
CA ASN A 407 -8.13 -26.69 7.24
C ASN A 407 -8.61 -26.22 5.85
N ALA A 408 -9.78 -25.60 5.76
CA ALA A 408 -10.27 -24.98 4.53
C ALA A 408 -9.60 -23.62 4.24
N PHE A 409 -8.92 -23.02 5.23
CA PHE A 409 -8.25 -21.74 5.07
C PHE A 409 -6.89 -21.92 4.39
N GLU A 410 -6.65 -21.17 3.32
CA GLU A 410 -5.35 -21.20 2.66
C GLU A 410 -4.31 -20.45 3.49
N THR A 411 -3.53 -21.22 4.24
CA THR A 411 -2.56 -20.70 5.21
C THR A 411 -1.42 -19.90 4.54
N PRO A 412 -1.08 -18.71 5.06
CA PRO A 412 0.11 -17.96 4.66
C PRO A 412 1.39 -18.77 4.86
N LYS A 413 2.35 -18.60 3.95
CA LYS A 413 3.60 -19.35 3.93
C LYS A 413 4.78 -18.40 4.13
N MET A 414 5.72 -18.81 4.97
CA MET A 414 7.09 -18.28 5.01
C MET A 414 8.03 -19.37 4.48
N THR A 415 8.87 -19.01 3.51
CA THR A 415 9.90 -19.91 3.02
C THR A 415 11.17 -19.64 3.81
N LYS A 416 11.55 -20.54 4.71
CA LYS A 416 12.87 -20.52 5.32
C LYS A 416 13.85 -21.14 4.34
N GLY A 417 14.98 -20.49 4.12
CA GLY A 417 16.04 -21.12 3.36
C GLY A 417 16.76 -22.13 4.25
N GLU A 418 17.08 -23.31 3.72
CA GLU A 418 17.93 -24.31 4.37
C GLU A 418 19.32 -23.70 4.61
N ASN A 419 19.71 -23.35 5.85
CA ASN A 419 21.13 -23.17 6.17
C ASN A 419 21.42 -23.26 7.68
N LEU A 420 22.60 -23.79 8.02
CA LEU A 420 23.10 -24.07 9.38
C LEU A 420 23.92 -22.92 10.00
N TYR A 421 24.27 -21.89 9.22
CA TYR A 421 25.03 -20.72 9.69
C TYR A 421 24.50 -19.45 9.02
N SER A 422 23.69 -18.66 9.73
CA SER A 422 23.18 -17.40 9.21
C SER A 422 23.92 -16.24 9.88
N PRO A 423 24.48 -15.27 9.14
CA PRO A 423 24.97 -14.00 9.71
C PRO A 423 23.90 -13.24 10.52
N MET A 424 22.64 -13.68 10.48
CA MET A 424 21.55 -13.21 11.30
C MET A 424 21.67 -13.66 12.76
N ASP A 425 22.25 -14.83 13.03
CA ASP A 425 22.38 -15.40 14.38
C ASP A 425 23.37 -14.63 15.25
N ASP A 426 24.31 -13.91 14.63
CA ASP A 426 25.28 -13.03 15.31
C ASP A 426 24.94 -11.54 15.11
N CYS A 427 23.77 -11.22 14.55
CA CYS A 427 23.43 -9.84 14.21
C CYS A 427 23.07 -9.00 15.44
N LEU A 428 23.64 -7.79 15.52
CA LEU A 428 23.33 -6.80 16.57
C LEU A 428 21.84 -6.54 16.71
N PHE A 429 21.12 -6.50 15.60
CA PHE A 429 19.70 -6.14 15.57
C PHE A 429 18.77 -7.34 15.67
N CYS A 430 19.11 -8.48 15.05
CA CYS A 430 18.27 -9.69 15.15
C CYS A 430 18.18 -10.22 16.58
N ASN A 431 19.26 -10.07 17.36
CA ASN A 431 19.37 -10.60 18.72
C ASN A 431 19.27 -9.52 19.80
N ASP A 432 18.84 -8.32 19.42
CA ASP A 432 18.72 -7.16 20.32
C ASP A 432 19.96 -6.90 21.20
N ILE A 433 21.15 -7.03 20.60
CA ILE A 433 22.42 -6.81 21.28
C ILE A 433 22.56 -5.31 21.59
N SER A 434 22.89 -4.98 22.85
CA SER A 434 23.03 -3.59 23.29
C SER A 434 24.06 -2.83 22.46
N ILE A 435 23.67 -1.66 21.95
CA ILE A 435 24.53 -0.77 21.16
C ILE A 435 25.00 0.38 22.05
N THR A 436 26.30 0.67 22.07
CA THR A 436 26.84 1.81 22.82
C THR A 436 26.51 3.14 22.13
N LYS A 437 26.54 4.26 22.88
CA LYS A 437 26.39 5.61 22.31
C LYS A 437 27.39 5.89 21.17
N LYS A 438 28.63 5.37 21.27
CA LYS A 438 29.67 5.53 20.26
C LYS A 438 29.35 4.77 18.97
N GLU A 439 28.84 3.55 19.09
CA GLU A 439 28.39 2.75 17.93
C GLU A 439 27.17 3.39 17.28
N GLY A 440 26.18 3.82 18.07
CA GLY A 440 25.00 4.53 17.56
C GLY A 440 25.35 5.78 16.74
N ASN A 441 26.34 6.57 17.19
CA ASN A 441 26.82 7.75 16.45
C ASN A 441 27.62 7.42 15.18
N ARG A 442 28.06 6.17 15.00
CA ARG A 442 28.85 5.72 13.84
C ARG A 442 28.05 4.80 12.92
N MET A 443 26.72 4.79 13.04
CA MET A 443 25.86 3.86 12.31
C MET A 443 26.05 3.93 10.79
N ASP A 444 26.22 5.11 10.20
CA ASP A 444 26.44 5.27 8.75
C ASP A 444 27.74 4.58 8.29
N SER A 445 28.80 4.71 9.08
CA SER A 445 30.09 4.03 8.86
C SER A 445 29.96 2.51 9.05
N MET A 446 29.31 2.06 10.12
CA MET A 446 29.08 0.63 10.41
C MET A 446 28.22 -0.05 9.33
N MET A 447 27.31 0.71 8.71
CA MET A 447 26.47 0.27 7.59
C MET A 447 27.20 0.31 6.24
N GLY A 448 28.34 1.00 6.15
CA GLY A 448 29.13 1.12 4.92
C GLY A 448 28.57 2.15 3.93
N LEU A 449 27.91 3.21 4.41
CA LEU A 449 27.45 4.33 3.55
C LEU A 449 28.55 5.37 3.26
N GLU A 450 29.50 5.54 4.18
CA GLU A 450 30.59 6.51 4.05
C GLU A 450 31.79 5.89 3.31
N GLY A 451 31.95 6.07 2.00
CA GLY A 451 33.21 5.80 1.26
C GLY A 451 34.05 4.58 1.70
N GLU A 452 35.31 4.81 2.11
CA GLU A 452 36.21 3.82 2.74
C GLU A 452 35.79 3.42 4.17
N GLY A 453 34.50 3.35 4.46
CA GLY A 453 33.99 3.01 5.78
C GLY A 453 34.45 1.62 6.21
N ASN A 454 34.48 1.42 7.53
CA ASN A 454 34.71 0.11 8.16
C ASN A 454 33.35 -0.48 8.52
N PRO A 455 32.66 -1.16 7.56
CA PRO A 455 31.40 -1.82 7.86
C PRO A 455 31.60 -2.85 8.98
N ASP A 456 30.60 -3.00 9.84
CA ASP A 456 30.66 -3.91 10.98
C ASP A 456 30.13 -5.29 10.58
N GLU A 457 30.90 -6.34 10.85
CA GLU A 457 30.56 -7.73 10.53
C GLU A 457 29.35 -8.25 11.32
N ARG A 458 29.04 -7.62 12.47
CA ARG A 458 27.90 -7.98 13.32
C ARG A 458 26.56 -7.45 12.80
N ILE A 459 26.52 -6.82 11.61
CA ILE A 459 25.26 -6.34 11.00
C ILE A 459 24.94 -7.18 9.77
N CYS A 460 23.91 -8.03 9.85
CA CYS A 460 23.54 -8.94 8.78
C CYS A 460 23.16 -8.22 7.47
N PRO A 461 23.22 -8.93 6.32
CA PRO A 461 22.85 -8.37 5.02
C PRO A 461 21.45 -7.76 4.98
N PHE A 462 20.48 -8.35 5.69
CA PHE A 462 19.10 -7.87 5.74
C PHE A 462 18.97 -6.49 6.40
N HIS A 463 19.46 -6.32 7.63
CA HIS A 463 19.41 -5.03 8.32
C HIS A 463 20.22 -3.95 7.60
N ARG A 464 21.34 -4.34 6.98
CA ARG A 464 22.11 -3.43 6.12
C ARG A 464 21.31 -2.97 4.91
N LEU A 465 20.58 -3.88 4.25
CA LEU A 465 19.74 -3.54 3.11
C LEU A 465 18.63 -2.55 3.50
N LEU A 466 17.92 -2.83 4.60
CA LEU A 466 16.89 -1.91 5.12
C LEU A 466 17.46 -0.51 5.33
N TYR A 467 18.66 -0.43 5.93
CA TYR A 467 19.31 0.85 6.17
C TYR A 467 19.66 1.62 4.89
N HIS A 468 20.26 0.94 3.90
CA HIS A 468 20.65 1.53 2.62
C HIS A 468 19.42 2.01 1.82
N ILE A 469 18.38 1.17 1.71
CA ILE A 469 17.13 1.53 1.03
C ILE A 469 16.49 2.74 1.69
N GLY A 470 16.37 2.74 3.03
CA GLY A 470 15.74 3.83 3.75
C GLY A 470 16.56 5.13 3.76
N HIS A 471 17.89 5.03 3.73
CA HIS A 471 18.77 6.18 3.54
C HIS A 471 18.52 6.84 2.18
N ASP A 472 18.59 6.06 1.09
CA ASP A 472 18.40 6.58 -0.26
C ASP A 472 16.98 7.12 -0.48
N GLN A 473 15.96 6.45 0.08
CA GLN A 473 14.59 6.96 0.03
C GLN A 473 14.45 8.30 0.75
N ARG A 474 15.07 8.46 1.93
CA ARG A 474 15.09 9.76 2.64
C ARG A 474 15.74 10.86 1.79
N VAL A 475 16.87 10.55 1.15
CA VAL A 475 17.53 11.51 0.25
C VAL A 475 16.60 11.89 -0.90
N LYS A 476 15.95 10.92 -1.56
CA LYS A 476 14.98 11.17 -2.62
C LYS A 476 13.81 12.05 -2.16
N ASP A 477 13.17 11.71 -1.04
CA ASP A 477 12.04 12.49 -0.52
C ASP A 477 12.43 13.93 -0.17
N SER A 478 13.63 14.15 0.36
CA SER A 478 14.12 15.51 0.68
C SER A 478 14.25 16.42 -0.55
N THR A 479 14.37 15.84 -1.75
CA THR A 479 14.44 16.62 -3.01
C THR A 479 13.07 17.07 -3.52
N LEU A 480 11.97 16.50 -3.00
CA LEU A 480 10.61 16.84 -3.44
C LEU A 480 10.22 18.27 -3.04
N ARG A 481 10.75 18.77 -1.92
CA ARG A 481 10.32 20.02 -1.29
C ARG A 481 11.50 20.93 -0.97
N PRO A 482 12.04 21.65 -1.97
CA PRO A 482 13.17 22.54 -1.76
C PRO A 482 12.85 23.60 -0.70
N SER A 483 13.86 23.97 0.09
CA SER A 483 13.72 25.03 1.09
C SER A 483 13.35 26.36 0.42
N PRO A 484 12.51 27.20 1.05
CA PRO A 484 12.32 28.57 0.58
C PRO A 484 13.67 29.29 0.48
N ALA A 485 13.85 30.12 -0.56
CA ALA A 485 15.10 30.84 -0.82
C ALA A 485 15.54 31.84 0.29
N GLN A 486 14.73 32.01 1.33
CA GLN A 486 14.87 33.03 2.39
C GLN A 486 15.24 32.48 3.78
N THR A 487 15.48 31.19 3.97
CA THR A 487 16.00 30.70 5.25
C THR A 487 17.47 31.10 5.43
N ASP A 488 17.78 31.59 6.63
CA ASP A 488 19.10 32.11 7.02
C ASP A 488 20.19 31.10 6.67
N LYS A 489 21.00 31.41 5.64
CA LYS A 489 22.03 30.49 5.09
C LYS A 489 23.05 30.04 6.14
N LYS A 490 23.12 30.76 7.26
CA LYS A 490 23.99 30.48 8.40
C LYS A 490 23.42 29.40 9.33
N ALA A 491 22.11 29.38 9.58
CA ALA A 491 21.45 28.34 10.38
C ALA A 491 21.41 26.99 9.64
N MET A 492 21.22 27.01 8.31
CA MET A 492 21.13 25.78 7.50
C MET A 492 22.46 25.03 7.31
N LYS A 493 23.60 25.70 7.48
CA LYS A 493 24.92 25.11 7.15
C LYS A 493 25.47 24.19 8.24
N ASP A 494 25.07 24.41 9.51
CA ASP A 494 25.72 23.82 10.68
C ASP A 494 24.75 23.20 11.71
N SER A 495 23.42 23.14 11.47
CA SER A 495 22.46 22.66 12.47
C SER A 495 21.79 21.31 12.13
N ASP A 496 21.79 20.41 13.11
CA ASP A 496 21.00 19.18 13.10
C ASP A 496 19.50 19.49 13.05
N LYS A 497 18.76 18.72 12.23
CA LYS A 497 17.29 18.72 12.18
C LYS A 497 16.71 17.51 12.93
N PRO A 498 16.59 17.55 14.26
CA PRO A 498 15.95 16.46 15.00
C PRO A 498 14.47 16.35 14.67
N THR A 499 13.96 15.12 14.74
CA THR A 499 12.51 14.88 14.75
C THR A 499 11.90 15.43 16.02
N THR A 500 10.87 16.26 15.88
CA THR A 500 10.18 16.95 16.99
C THR A 500 8.76 16.46 17.23
N ALA A 501 8.13 15.83 16.24
CA ALA A 501 6.86 15.14 16.38
C ALA A 501 6.72 14.00 15.38
N ILE A 502 5.92 12.99 15.71
CA ILE A 502 5.55 11.86 14.86
C ILE A 502 4.04 11.71 14.91
N ALA A 503 3.40 11.55 13.75
CA ALA A 503 2.00 11.22 13.64
C ALA A 503 1.81 9.89 12.91
N GLN A 504 1.00 9.00 13.46
CA GLN A 504 0.58 7.76 12.83
C GLN A 504 -0.90 7.88 12.48
N LEU A 505 -1.23 7.58 11.23
CA LEU A 505 -2.58 7.65 10.69
C LEU A 505 -3.02 6.27 10.23
N ASP A 506 -4.31 6.00 10.40
CA ASP A 506 -4.98 4.79 9.93
C ASP A 506 -6.40 5.13 9.42
N GLY A 507 -6.80 4.49 8.33
CA GLY A 507 -8.09 4.71 7.69
C GLY A 507 -9.25 4.07 8.46
N ASN A 508 -10.28 4.86 8.77
CA ASN A 508 -11.40 4.35 9.55
C ASN A 508 -12.35 3.49 8.69
N SER A 509 -12.57 2.25 9.13
CA SER A 509 -13.55 1.31 8.56
C SER A 509 -13.40 1.04 7.06
N LEU A 510 -12.21 1.19 6.48
CA LEU A 510 -11.99 0.98 5.05
C LEU A 510 -12.42 -0.43 4.59
N GLY A 511 -12.20 -1.45 5.43
CA GLY A 511 -12.69 -2.80 5.15
C GLY A 511 -14.20 -2.85 4.92
N ILE A 512 -14.99 -2.14 5.74
CA ILE A 512 -16.45 -2.04 5.57
C ILE A 512 -16.81 -1.23 4.33
N ILE A 513 -16.13 -0.12 4.11
CA ILE A 513 -16.40 0.82 2.99
C ILE A 513 -16.20 0.14 1.63
N PHE A 514 -15.17 -0.70 1.50
CA PHE A 514 -14.88 -1.42 0.25
C PHE A 514 -15.65 -2.72 0.07
N THR A 515 -16.41 -3.13 1.08
CA THR A 515 -17.31 -4.29 0.98
C THR A 515 -18.55 -3.91 0.15
N GLU A 516 -19.01 -4.80 -0.72
CA GLU A 516 -20.15 -4.52 -1.61
C GLU A 516 -21.47 -4.89 -0.94
N ARG A 517 -22.30 -3.87 -0.67
CA ARG A 517 -23.58 -4.05 0.02
C ARG A 517 -24.74 -4.26 -0.94
N ASN A 518 -24.61 -3.83 -2.19
CA ASN A 518 -25.69 -3.88 -3.14
C ASN A 518 -25.63 -5.15 -3.99
N LYS A 519 -26.23 -6.23 -3.49
CA LYS A 519 -26.29 -7.52 -4.21
C LYS A 519 -27.24 -7.53 -5.42
N LYS A 520 -27.86 -6.39 -5.77
CA LYS A 520 -28.83 -6.31 -6.88
C LYS A 520 -28.17 -6.17 -8.25
N PHE A 521 -26.94 -5.68 -8.32
CA PHE A 521 -26.27 -5.50 -9.61
C PHE A 521 -25.68 -6.81 -10.15
N PRO A 522 -25.58 -6.95 -11.48
CA PRO A 522 -24.84 -8.03 -12.11
C PRO A 522 -23.39 -8.10 -11.62
N ARG A 523 -22.80 -9.30 -11.61
CA ARG A 523 -21.44 -9.54 -11.10
C ARG A 523 -20.40 -8.58 -11.71
N GLU A 524 -20.44 -8.38 -13.02
CA GLU A 524 -19.52 -7.47 -13.73
C GLU A 524 -19.56 -6.03 -13.24
N GLU A 525 -20.76 -5.52 -12.94
CA GLU A 525 -20.92 -4.18 -12.41
C GLU A 525 -20.40 -4.11 -10.98
N LEU A 526 -20.64 -5.13 -10.15
CA LEU A 526 -20.06 -5.18 -8.79
C LEU A 526 -18.52 -5.16 -8.82
N LEU A 527 -17.91 -5.90 -9.75
CA LEU A 527 -16.46 -5.92 -9.93
C LEU A 527 -15.93 -4.55 -10.39
N ASP A 528 -16.61 -3.90 -11.32
CA ASP A 528 -16.21 -2.56 -11.77
C ASP A 528 -16.34 -1.51 -10.66
N ARG A 529 -17.45 -1.54 -9.91
CA ARG A 529 -17.68 -0.68 -8.76
C ARG A 529 -16.61 -0.87 -7.68
N LYS A 530 -16.21 -2.11 -7.40
CA LYS A 530 -15.12 -2.42 -6.46
C LYS A 530 -13.80 -1.81 -6.93
N ARG A 531 -13.44 -2.03 -8.19
CA ARG A 531 -12.23 -1.47 -8.83
C ARG A 531 -12.21 0.06 -8.79
N ARG A 532 -13.32 0.70 -9.11
CA ARG A 532 -13.47 2.18 -9.11
C ARG A 532 -13.35 2.75 -7.70
N ARG A 533 -14.02 2.15 -6.70
CA ARG A 533 -13.92 2.56 -5.30
C ARG A 533 -12.48 2.49 -4.78
N SER A 534 -11.78 1.38 -5.03
CA SER A 534 -10.37 1.23 -4.61
C SER A 534 -9.46 2.27 -5.27
N PHE A 535 -9.62 2.50 -6.58
CA PHE A 535 -8.82 3.49 -7.30
C PHE A 535 -9.09 4.93 -6.83
N ARG A 536 -10.36 5.32 -6.71
CA ARG A 536 -10.77 6.67 -6.27
C ARG A 536 -10.34 6.96 -4.84
N PHE A 537 -10.42 5.96 -3.95
CA PHE A 537 -9.85 6.09 -2.61
C PHE A 537 -8.36 6.42 -2.68
N ASN A 538 -7.57 5.62 -3.39
CA ASN A 538 -6.14 5.86 -3.51
C ASN A 538 -5.82 7.25 -4.06
N TYR A 539 -6.52 7.69 -5.11
CA TYR A 539 -6.36 9.04 -5.62
C TYR A 539 -6.65 10.09 -4.54
N GLN A 540 -7.81 10.03 -3.88
CA GLN A 540 -8.20 11.01 -2.88
C GLN A 540 -7.24 11.02 -1.69
N TRP A 541 -6.85 9.84 -1.22
CA TRP A 541 -5.95 9.65 -0.08
C TRP A 541 -4.59 10.29 -0.37
N TRP A 542 -3.92 9.85 -1.43
CA TRP A 542 -2.58 10.35 -1.77
C TRP A 542 -2.58 11.81 -2.21
N HIS A 543 -3.60 12.25 -2.94
CA HIS A 543 -3.75 13.65 -3.32
C HIS A 543 -3.92 14.56 -2.09
N SER A 544 -4.75 14.16 -1.13
CA SER A 544 -5.00 14.93 0.09
C SER A 544 -3.76 15.00 0.98
N ILE A 545 -3.03 13.88 1.12
CA ILE A 545 -1.77 13.83 1.88
C ILE A 545 -0.71 14.70 1.21
N GLN A 546 -0.49 14.55 -0.10
CA GLN A 546 0.48 15.38 -0.82
C GLN A 546 0.15 16.87 -0.64
N LYS A 547 -1.11 17.26 -0.86
CA LYS A 547 -1.54 18.65 -0.73
C LYS A 547 -1.29 19.21 0.67
N ALA A 548 -1.66 18.45 1.71
CA ALA A 548 -1.45 18.88 3.09
C ALA A 548 0.04 19.03 3.42
N ILE A 549 0.88 18.07 3.02
CA ILE A 549 2.32 18.16 3.31
C ILE A 549 3.03 19.19 2.41
N ASP A 550 2.57 19.44 1.19
CA ASP A 550 3.17 20.48 0.33
C ASP A 550 2.90 21.90 0.86
N GLU A 551 1.77 22.09 1.55
CA GLU A 551 1.41 23.35 2.21
C GLU A 551 2.31 23.59 3.44
N HIS A 552 2.42 22.61 4.33
CA HIS A 552 3.04 22.78 5.65
C HIS A 552 4.48 22.25 5.77
N GLY A 553 4.89 21.35 4.87
CA GLY A 553 6.15 20.60 4.93
C GLY A 553 7.30 21.14 4.08
N ARG A 554 7.22 22.39 3.59
CA ARG A 554 8.27 23.01 2.78
C ARG A 554 9.64 22.99 3.49
N GLY A 555 10.71 22.73 2.74
CA GLY A 555 12.06 22.63 3.29
C GLY A 555 12.32 21.37 4.12
N ASP A 556 11.58 20.29 3.84
CA ASP A 556 11.65 19.00 4.54
C ASP A 556 11.33 19.14 6.04
N ARG A 557 10.36 20.00 6.37
CA ARG A 557 9.86 20.17 7.75
C ARG A 557 8.83 19.12 8.14
N VAL A 558 8.10 18.57 7.18
CA VAL A 558 7.21 17.43 7.37
C VAL A 558 7.49 16.42 6.27
N ALA A 559 7.77 15.17 6.65
CA ALA A 559 8.04 14.08 5.71
C ALA A 559 7.24 12.83 6.07
N ALA A 560 6.88 12.03 5.07
CA ALA A 560 6.33 10.70 5.28
C ALA A 560 7.46 9.68 5.40
N TRP A 561 7.40 8.84 6.44
CA TRP A 561 8.34 7.74 6.67
C TRP A 561 7.78 6.41 6.20
N VAL A 562 6.46 6.25 6.30
CA VAL A 562 5.70 5.07 5.85
C VAL A 562 4.54 5.58 5.02
N THR A 563 4.37 4.99 3.83
CA THR A 563 3.25 5.26 2.92
C THR A 563 2.77 3.91 2.37
N ALA A 564 1.90 3.22 3.10
CA ALA A 564 1.50 1.85 2.78
C ALA A 564 -0.02 1.71 2.83
N GLY A 565 -0.68 1.92 1.68
CA GLY A 565 -2.15 1.99 1.66
C GLY A 565 -2.66 3.14 2.54
N ASP A 566 -3.50 2.81 3.52
CA ASP A 566 -4.04 3.73 4.49
C ASP A 566 -3.14 3.97 5.72
N ASP A 567 -2.18 3.07 5.98
CA ASP A 567 -1.18 3.26 7.02
C ASP A 567 -0.16 4.32 6.59
N VAL A 568 -0.13 5.46 7.30
CA VAL A 568 0.80 6.56 7.03
C VAL A 568 1.49 7.00 8.32
N LEU A 569 2.81 7.14 8.27
CA LEU A 569 3.60 7.71 9.36
C LEU A 569 4.26 9.00 8.88
N LEU A 570 3.89 10.12 9.49
CA LEU A 570 4.44 11.45 9.23
C LEU A 570 5.38 11.87 10.37
N ALA A 571 6.41 12.64 10.05
CA ALA A 571 7.31 13.20 11.04
C ALA A 571 7.60 14.68 10.76
N GLN A 572 7.66 15.47 11.83
CA GLN A 572 8.09 16.85 11.82
C GLN A 572 9.57 16.96 12.17
N TYR A 573 10.28 17.85 11.48
CA TYR A 573 11.66 18.22 11.76
C TYR A 573 11.77 19.74 11.98
N ASP A 574 12.47 20.12 13.04
CA ASP A 574 12.76 21.53 13.34
C ASP A 574 14.26 21.77 13.51
N TRP A 575 14.65 23.04 13.42
CA TRP A 575 16.04 23.47 13.56
C TRP A 575 16.35 23.78 15.03
N LYS A 576 17.54 23.40 15.49
CA LYS A 576 18.08 23.86 16.78
C LYS A 576 18.66 25.28 16.64
N LEU A 577 18.30 26.21 17.54
CA LEU A 577 19.03 27.47 17.72
C LEU A 577 20.22 27.29 18.66
N ASP A 578 21.22 28.16 18.52
CA ASP A 578 22.27 28.36 19.53
C ASP A 578 21.60 28.68 20.88
N GLY A 579 21.76 27.79 21.87
CA GLY A 579 21.11 27.89 23.18
C GLY A 579 19.98 26.88 23.46
N GLU A 580 19.91 25.76 22.73
CA GLU A 580 19.03 24.60 23.01
C GLU A 580 17.52 24.84 22.90
N SER A 581 17.08 26.02 22.46
CA SER A 581 15.69 26.27 22.06
C SER A 581 15.47 25.88 20.58
N PHE A 582 14.44 25.10 20.28
CA PHE A 582 14.03 24.84 18.89
C PHE A 582 13.48 26.14 18.25
N VAL A 583 13.86 26.45 17.00
CA VAL A 583 13.22 27.53 16.23
C VAL A 583 11.75 27.15 16.04
N GLY A 584 10.84 27.81 16.74
CA GLY A 584 9.40 27.56 16.64
C GLY A 584 9.03 26.15 17.10
N ARG A 585 8.69 26.00 18.40
CA ARG A 585 7.85 24.88 18.87
C ARG A 585 6.43 24.99 18.28
N ASP A 586 6.33 25.17 16.97
CA ASP A 586 5.08 25.10 16.24
C ASP A 586 4.74 23.60 16.13
N GLN A 587 4.30 23.00 17.24
CA GLN A 587 3.52 21.74 17.23
C GLN A 587 2.38 21.82 16.19
N LYS A 588 1.97 23.05 15.92
CA LYS A 588 1.07 23.49 14.88
C LYS A 588 1.37 22.96 13.48
N LEU A 589 2.61 22.68 13.05
CA LEU A 589 2.81 22.28 11.64
C LEU A 589 2.29 20.89 11.31
N LEU A 590 2.68 19.87 12.07
CA LEU A 590 2.17 18.53 11.85
C LEU A 590 0.68 18.45 12.20
N GLU A 591 0.24 19.17 13.24
CA GLU A 591 -1.18 19.30 13.55
C GLU A 591 -1.98 19.97 12.42
N ASP A 592 -1.55 21.11 11.89
CA ASP A 592 -2.18 21.82 10.77
C ASP A 592 -2.18 20.95 9.51
N THR A 593 -1.10 20.19 9.29
CA THR A 593 -1.02 19.17 8.22
C THR A 593 -2.16 18.16 8.38
N LEU A 594 -2.37 17.62 9.58
CA LEU A 594 -3.45 16.66 9.86
C LEU A 594 -4.84 17.32 9.75
N ARG A 595 -4.99 18.57 10.20
CA ARG A 595 -6.25 19.32 10.09
C ARG A 595 -6.63 19.59 8.63
N ASP A 596 -5.67 19.99 7.80
CA ASP A 596 -5.93 20.22 6.38
C ASP A 596 -6.10 18.92 5.61
N LEU A 597 -5.38 17.86 5.97
CA LEU A 597 -5.62 16.51 5.46
C LEU A 597 -7.07 16.08 5.73
N ALA A 598 -7.55 16.21 6.97
CA ALA A 598 -8.92 15.87 7.35
C ALA A 598 -9.95 16.66 6.54
N LYS A 599 -9.77 17.98 6.39
CA LYS A 599 -10.67 18.80 5.55
C LYS A 599 -10.65 18.35 4.08
N ASN A 600 -9.48 18.04 3.52
CA ASN A 600 -9.36 17.59 2.14
C ASN A 600 -10.01 16.22 1.92
N ILE A 601 -9.91 15.30 2.89
CA ILE A 601 -10.57 13.98 2.84
C ILE A 601 -12.09 14.13 2.95
N GLU A 602 -12.57 14.99 3.84
CA GLU A 602 -13.99 15.25 4.10
C GLU A 602 -14.74 15.73 2.84
N ILE A 603 -14.07 16.51 1.99
CA ILE A 603 -14.59 17.00 0.72
C ILE A 603 -14.62 15.90 -0.36
N GLY A 604 -13.89 14.79 -0.16
CA GLY A 604 -13.70 13.73 -1.15
C GLY A 604 -14.74 12.60 -1.11
N VAL A 605 -14.78 11.80 -2.19
CA VAL A 605 -15.44 10.48 -2.46
C VAL A 605 -16.86 10.25 -1.90
N SER A 606 -17.54 11.26 -1.38
CA SER A 606 -18.84 11.10 -0.70
C SER A 606 -19.96 10.65 -1.64
N GLU A 607 -19.84 10.93 -2.94
CA GLU A 607 -20.89 10.64 -3.94
C GLU A 607 -20.99 9.16 -4.34
N GLU A 608 -19.91 8.37 -4.23
CA GLU A 608 -19.91 6.94 -4.60
C GLU A 608 -20.05 6.00 -3.41
N LEU A 609 -19.90 6.52 -2.20
CA LEU A 609 -20.07 5.73 -0.99
C LEU A 609 -21.57 5.53 -0.71
N PRO A 610 -21.97 4.36 -0.18
CA PRO A 610 -23.33 4.15 0.29
C PRO A 610 -23.79 5.25 1.25
N GLU A 611 -25.10 5.52 1.27
CA GLU A 611 -25.69 6.50 2.17
C GLU A 611 -25.25 6.25 3.62
N GLY A 612 -24.82 7.31 4.30
CA GLY A 612 -24.30 7.24 5.67
C GLY A 612 -22.84 6.80 5.81
N MET A 613 -22.12 6.56 4.71
CA MET A 613 -20.67 6.28 4.72
C MET A 613 -19.82 7.47 4.27
N PHE A 614 -18.56 7.49 4.70
CA PHE A 614 -17.61 8.55 4.40
C PHE A 614 -16.17 8.10 4.60
N LEU A 615 -15.21 8.84 4.05
CA LEU A 615 -13.79 8.65 4.36
C LEU A 615 -13.40 9.50 5.57
N SER A 616 -12.65 8.90 6.49
CA SER A 616 -12.02 9.58 7.63
C SER A 616 -10.82 8.78 8.11
N PHE A 617 -10.00 9.37 8.98
CA PHE A 617 -8.89 8.67 9.62
C PHE A 617 -8.86 8.93 11.12
N ALA A 618 -8.22 8.01 11.84
CA ALA A 618 -7.78 8.19 13.21
C ALA A 618 -6.28 8.48 13.20
N ALA A 619 -5.84 9.44 14.02
CA ALA A 619 -4.42 9.76 14.14
C ALA A 619 -3.96 9.82 15.59
N GLY A 620 -2.81 9.22 15.86
CA GLY A 620 -2.01 9.50 17.05
C GLY A 620 -0.94 10.54 16.73
N LEU A 621 -0.70 11.50 17.62
CA LEU A 621 0.35 12.51 17.47
C LEU A 621 1.24 12.53 18.73
N ALA A 622 2.46 12.02 18.61
CA ALA A 622 3.46 12.02 19.67
C ALA A 622 4.43 13.18 19.47
N ILE A 623 4.55 14.03 20.48
CA ILE A 623 5.44 15.20 20.46
C ILE A 623 6.67 14.87 21.30
N LYS A 624 7.83 15.34 20.82
CA LYS A 624 9.10 15.18 21.51
C LYS A 624 9.09 15.94 22.83
N ARG A 625 9.42 15.24 23.91
CA ARG A 625 9.54 15.79 25.26
C ARG A 625 10.84 16.59 25.43
N PRO A 626 10.91 17.52 26.40
CA PRO A 626 12.09 18.37 26.61
C PRO A 626 13.40 17.59 26.82
N GLU A 627 14.54 18.23 26.50
CA GLU A 627 15.87 17.65 26.73
C GLU A 627 16.07 17.39 28.24
N GLY A 628 16.54 16.19 28.59
CA GLY A 628 16.65 15.69 29.97
C GLY A 628 15.77 14.47 30.26
N GLU A 629 14.65 14.32 29.53
CA GLU A 629 13.74 13.16 29.67
C GLU A 629 14.14 11.96 28.79
N GLY A 630 15.21 12.11 28.00
CA GLY A 630 15.74 11.03 27.17
C GLY A 630 14.85 10.60 26.02
N ASP A 631 13.87 11.42 25.59
CA ASP A 631 12.87 11.10 24.58
C ASP A 631 13.43 11.12 23.13
N ARG A 632 13.54 9.92 22.56
CA ARG A 632 14.10 9.60 21.25
C ARG A 632 12.99 9.23 20.27
N ILE A 633 13.36 8.99 19.02
CA ILE A 633 12.41 8.57 17.98
C ILE A 633 11.68 7.28 18.38
N GLN A 634 12.39 6.33 19.01
CA GLN A 634 11.80 5.06 19.42
C GLN A 634 10.64 5.24 20.42
N GLN A 635 10.85 6.04 21.48
CA GLN A 635 9.79 6.33 22.46
C GLN A 635 8.63 7.12 21.85
N GLN A 636 8.89 8.00 20.88
CA GLN A 636 7.82 8.64 20.10
C GLN A 636 7.03 7.62 19.25
N LEU A 637 7.70 6.64 18.64
CA LEU A 637 7.04 5.58 17.86
C LEU A 637 6.18 4.64 18.73
N GLU A 638 6.60 4.36 19.96
CA GLU A 638 5.80 3.59 20.91
C GLU A 638 4.56 4.36 21.35
N ARG A 639 4.74 5.62 21.76
CA ARG A 639 3.63 6.48 22.17
C ARG A 639 2.62 6.73 21.05
N VAL A 640 3.09 7.00 19.82
CA VAL A 640 2.19 7.33 18.70
C VAL A 640 1.27 6.15 18.34
N LYS A 641 1.75 4.91 18.48
CA LYS A 641 0.94 3.69 18.28
C LYS A 641 -0.19 3.60 19.30
N ASP A 642 0.12 3.85 20.58
CA ASP A 642 -0.90 3.84 21.63
C ASP A 642 -1.93 4.96 21.42
N LEU A 643 -1.49 6.16 21.03
CA LEU A 643 -2.35 7.30 20.73
C LEU A 643 -3.26 7.04 19.52
N GLU A 644 -2.74 6.46 18.44
CA GLU A 644 -3.55 6.07 17.28
C GLU A 644 -4.61 5.04 17.67
N ARG A 645 -4.24 4.03 18.46
CA ARG A 645 -5.21 3.04 18.98
C ARG A 645 -6.33 3.71 19.79
N HIS A 646 -5.99 4.69 20.64
CA HIS A 646 -6.99 5.47 21.37
C HIS A 646 -7.89 6.28 20.43
N ALA A 647 -7.31 6.94 19.43
CA ALA A 647 -8.07 7.66 18.41
C ALA A 647 -9.05 6.72 17.71
N LYS A 648 -8.61 5.54 17.28
CA LYS A 648 -9.45 4.56 16.59
C LYS A 648 -10.59 4.04 17.47
N ASN A 649 -10.34 3.76 18.75
CA ASN A 649 -11.38 3.32 19.69
C ASN A 649 -12.43 4.42 19.96
N ARG A 650 -12.00 5.68 20.11
CA ARG A 650 -12.89 6.83 20.27
C ARG A 650 -13.76 7.05 19.04
N TRP A 651 -13.15 6.93 17.85
CA TRP A 651 -13.86 7.03 16.59
C TRP A 651 -14.93 5.93 16.47
N LYS A 652 -14.58 4.67 16.78
CA LYS A 652 -15.54 3.55 16.74
C LYS A 652 -16.69 3.73 17.73
N THR A 653 -16.40 4.24 18.94
CA THR A 653 -17.42 4.53 19.94
C THR A 653 -18.42 5.55 19.39
N LYS A 654 -17.96 6.67 18.83
CA LYS A 654 -18.86 7.65 18.19
C LYS A 654 -19.57 7.09 16.97
N ALA A 655 -18.88 6.32 16.13
CA ALA A 655 -19.49 5.67 14.97
C ALA A 655 -20.60 4.71 15.37
N SER A 656 -20.50 4.04 16.52
CA SER A 656 -21.58 3.19 17.05
C SER A 656 -22.82 3.96 17.49
N GLU A 657 -22.67 5.23 17.84
CA GLU A 657 -23.75 6.09 18.33
C GLU A 657 -24.37 6.92 17.18
N GLU A 658 -23.54 7.45 16.27
CA GLU A 658 -23.96 8.41 15.24
C GLU A 658 -23.87 7.88 13.80
N TRP A 659 -22.95 6.95 13.51
CA TRP A 659 -22.62 6.51 12.15
C TRP A 659 -22.64 4.99 12.02
N VAL A 660 -23.72 4.35 12.49
CA VAL A 660 -23.83 2.89 12.64
C VAL A 660 -23.45 2.14 11.35
N ALA A 661 -23.79 2.69 10.19
CA ALA A 661 -23.42 2.14 8.89
C ALA A 661 -21.91 1.93 8.72
N MET A 662 -21.07 2.75 9.35
CA MET A 662 -19.60 2.69 9.27
C MET A 662 -18.99 1.56 10.09
N ILE A 663 -19.73 0.95 11.02
CA ILE A 663 -19.24 -0.17 11.84
C ILE A 663 -20.07 -1.44 11.69
N THR A 664 -21.08 -1.42 10.82
CA THR A 664 -21.93 -2.58 10.53
C THR A 664 -21.31 -3.41 9.41
N ARG A 665 -21.08 -4.70 9.64
CA ARG A 665 -20.66 -5.64 8.60
C ARG A 665 -21.84 -5.97 7.66
N PRO A 666 -21.62 -6.50 6.44
CA PRO A 666 -22.71 -6.96 5.59
C PRO A 666 -23.61 -8.02 6.24
N SER A 667 -23.07 -8.80 7.18
CA SER A 667 -23.83 -9.77 7.98
C SER A 667 -24.80 -9.14 8.97
N GLY A 668 -24.72 -7.82 9.20
CA GLY A 668 -25.52 -7.09 10.19
C GLY A 668 -24.85 -6.96 11.56
N ASN A 669 -23.75 -7.69 11.81
CA ASN A 669 -23.02 -7.60 13.07
C ASN A 669 -22.20 -6.30 13.15
N LEU A 670 -22.14 -5.71 14.34
CA LEU A 670 -21.25 -4.56 14.60
C LEU A 670 -19.81 -5.04 14.75
N VAL A 671 -18.86 -4.24 14.27
CA VAL A 671 -17.45 -4.41 14.58
C VAL A 671 -17.24 -4.18 16.06
N GLU A 672 -16.50 -5.08 16.72
CA GLU A 672 -16.13 -4.90 18.11
C GLU A 672 -15.27 -3.66 18.34
N TYR A 673 -15.55 -2.97 19.43
CA TYR A 673 -14.82 -1.81 19.90
C TYR A 673 -14.82 -1.79 21.42
N ASP A 674 -13.80 -1.15 22.00
CA ASP A 674 -13.78 -0.86 23.43
C ASP A 674 -14.47 0.49 23.64
N THR A 675 -15.37 0.57 24.63
CA THR A 675 -16.05 1.81 24.98
C THR A 675 -15.05 2.80 25.59
N ASP A 676 -14.53 3.69 24.77
CA ASP A 676 -13.71 4.85 25.17
C ASP A 676 -14.33 6.08 24.51
N ARG A 677 -15.02 6.89 25.31
CA ARG A 677 -15.66 8.12 24.80
C ARG A 677 -14.68 9.26 24.55
N GLY A 678 -13.45 9.16 25.09
CA GLY A 678 -12.45 10.23 25.01
C GLY A 678 -12.89 11.55 25.64
N GLU A 679 -12.19 12.62 25.29
CA GLU A 679 -12.55 14.01 25.63
C GLU A 679 -13.06 14.73 24.37
N GLY A 680 -13.93 15.73 24.50
CA GLY A 680 -14.55 16.42 23.35
C GLY A 680 -13.57 17.12 22.40
N VAL A 681 -12.32 17.35 22.82
CA VAL A 681 -11.26 18.08 22.11
C VAL A 681 -10.51 17.26 21.05
N ASP A 682 -10.76 15.95 20.98
CA ASP A 682 -10.03 15.03 20.08
C ASP A 682 -10.50 15.07 18.62
N TRP A 683 -11.62 15.75 18.33
CA TRP A 683 -12.21 15.81 16.99
C TRP A 683 -11.61 16.95 16.18
N ILE A 684 -11.22 16.67 14.94
CA ILE A 684 -10.78 17.74 14.03
C ILE A 684 -12.01 18.52 13.58
N LEU A 685 -12.08 19.78 14.03
CA LEU A 685 -13.24 20.67 13.84
C LEU A 685 -13.75 20.66 12.39
N GLY A 686 -15.05 20.39 12.24
CA GLY A 686 -15.73 20.38 10.94
C GLY A 686 -15.50 19.11 10.11
N THR A 687 -14.90 18.07 10.68
CA THR A 687 -14.63 16.80 9.98
C THR A 687 -15.05 15.60 10.84
N ARG A 688 -15.09 14.43 10.21
CA ARG A 688 -15.34 13.14 10.87
C ARG A 688 -14.06 12.37 11.19
N SER A 689 -12.91 13.03 11.10
CA SER A 689 -11.60 12.49 11.50
C SER A 689 -11.26 12.94 12.92
N ASN A 690 -10.46 12.16 13.63
CA ASN A 690 -10.04 12.48 14.98
C ASN A 690 -8.53 12.29 15.16
N MET A 691 -7.99 13.07 16.10
CA MET A 691 -6.58 13.09 16.42
C MET A 691 -6.42 13.11 17.93
N VAL A 692 -5.63 12.18 18.45
CA VAL A 692 -5.30 12.10 19.87
C VAL A 692 -3.81 12.41 20.02
N PHE A 693 -3.49 13.33 20.92
CA PHE A 693 -2.12 13.67 21.30
C PHE A 693 -1.99 13.63 22.82
N GLU A 694 -0.77 13.44 23.33
CA GLU A 694 -0.56 13.53 24.79
C GLU A 694 -0.85 14.96 25.25
N PRO A 695 -1.80 15.20 26.17
CA PRO A 695 -1.92 16.51 26.78
C PRO A 695 -0.61 16.78 27.54
N ILE A 696 0.02 17.93 27.27
CA ILE A 696 1.15 18.39 28.08
C ILE A 696 0.62 18.52 29.50
N LYS A 697 1.04 17.64 30.42
CA LYS A 697 0.54 17.68 31.79
C LYS A 697 1.22 18.80 32.55
N CYS A 698 0.44 19.57 33.30
CA CYS A 698 0.97 20.56 34.22
C CYS A 698 1.86 19.87 35.25
N ASN A 699 3.10 20.34 35.39
CA ASN A 699 4.05 19.77 36.35
C ASN A 699 3.56 19.86 37.80
N ARG A 700 2.65 20.79 38.11
CA ARG A 700 2.14 21.02 39.47
C ARG A 700 0.93 20.15 39.82
N CYS A 701 -0.11 20.15 38.97
CA CYS A 701 -1.37 19.47 39.27
C CYS A 701 -1.64 18.25 38.40
N ARG A 702 -0.74 17.92 37.46
CA ARG A 702 -0.85 16.81 36.49
C ARG A 702 -2.04 16.92 35.52
N SER A 703 -2.85 17.98 35.60
CA SER A 703 -3.93 18.30 34.67
C SER A 703 -3.42 18.61 33.27
N GLY A 704 -4.26 18.49 32.26
CA GLY A 704 -3.92 18.89 30.88
C GLY A 704 -3.60 20.39 30.78
N MET A 705 -2.58 20.72 30.01
CA MET A 705 -2.29 22.08 29.57
C MET A 705 -2.82 22.28 28.16
N ARG A 706 -3.49 23.41 27.94
CA ARG A 706 -4.04 23.82 26.65
C ARG A 706 -3.25 25.00 26.11
N TRP A 707 -3.01 25.03 24.81
CA TRP A 707 -2.45 26.20 24.14
C TRP A 707 -3.49 27.30 24.05
N ASP A 708 -3.20 28.47 24.60
CA ASP A 708 -4.02 29.67 24.48
C ASP A 708 -3.57 30.47 23.24
N GLU A 709 -4.40 30.47 22.19
CA GLU A 709 -4.15 31.20 20.95
C GLU A 709 -4.03 32.71 21.13
N THR A 710 -4.61 33.26 22.20
CA THR A 710 -4.62 34.69 22.49
C THR A 710 -3.26 35.18 22.98
N HIS A 711 -2.55 34.32 23.70
CA HIS A 711 -1.31 34.66 24.39
C HIS A 711 -0.08 33.90 23.86
N GLY A 712 -0.29 32.88 23.03
CA GLY A 712 0.80 32.08 22.45
C GLY A 712 1.56 31.28 23.52
N GLU A 713 0.85 30.73 24.50
CA GLU A 713 1.43 29.97 25.62
C GLU A 713 0.54 28.81 26.08
N PHE A 714 1.11 27.86 26.83
CA PHE A 714 0.36 26.76 27.46
C PHE A 714 -0.18 27.21 28.83
N VAL A 715 -1.49 27.09 28.99
CA VAL A 715 -2.21 27.37 30.24
C VAL A 715 -2.83 26.09 30.77
N CYS A 716 -2.58 25.81 32.04
CA CYS A 716 -3.20 24.73 32.79
C CYS A 716 -4.71 24.99 32.98
N GLU A 717 -5.58 24.09 32.53
CA GLU A 717 -7.03 24.32 32.62
C GLU A 717 -7.55 24.36 34.06
N ASP A 718 -6.97 23.56 34.95
CA ASP A 718 -7.39 23.49 36.35
C ASP A 718 -6.73 24.55 37.25
N CYS A 719 -5.52 24.97 36.91
CA CYS A 719 -4.68 25.77 37.81
C CYS A 719 -4.29 27.14 37.25
N GLY A 720 -4.62 27.43 35.99
CA GLY A 720 -4.42 28.73 35.35
C GLY A 720 -2.96 29.20 35.23
N GLN A 721 -1.98 28.38 35.60
CA GLN A 721 -0.57 28.78 35.59
C GLN A 721 0.01 28.78 34.18
N GLN A 722 0.72 29.87 33.89
CA GLN A 722 1.65 30.03 32.77
C GLN A 722 2.93 29.23 33.05
N CYS A 723 3.51 28.61 32.02
CA CYS A 723 4.77 27.89 32.15
C CYS A 723 5.95 28.87 32.15
N ASN A 724 6.28 29.45 33.30
CA ASN A 724 7.59 30.03 33.58
C ASN A 724 7.94 29.87 35.07
N GLU A 725 9.12 29.30 35.30
CA GLU A 725 9.85 29.17 36.57
C GLU A 725 9.23 28.29 37.68
N CYS A 726 9.85 27.14 37.94
CA CYS A 726 10.22 26.81 39.32
C CYS A 726 11.58 26.08 39.34
N GLY A 727 12.62 26.82 39.71
CA GLY A 727 13.92 26.26 40.01
C GLY A 727 13.87 25.44 41.30
N SER A 728 13.80 24.11 41.16
CA SER A 728 14.27 23.15 42.16
C SER A 728 14.35 21.75 41.53
N GLY A 729 15.53 21.14 41.59
CA GLY A 729 15.89 19.94 40.83
C GLY A 729 15.30 18.64 41.37
N MET A 730 14.92 17.75 40.44
CA MET A 730 14.86 16.32 40.65
C MET A 730 16.25 15.72 40.38
N LEU A 731 16.75 14.86 41.27
CA LEU A 731 18.03 14.16 41.07
C LEU A 731 17.81 12.78 40.44
N TRP A 732 18.58 12.51 39.38
CA TRP A 732 18.59 11.27 38.60
C TRP A 732 19.31 10.14 39.36
N GLY A 733 18.64 9.00 39.58
CA GLY A 733 19.26 7.81 40.16
C GLY A 733 19.99 6.99 39.10
N GLU A 734 21.32 7.08 39.06
CA GLU A 734 22.19 6.43 38.04
C GLU A 734 22.08 4.88 38.00
N THR A 735 21.47 4.25 39.00
CA THR A 735 21.36 2.78 39.06
C THR A 735 20.07 2.21 38.47
N ARG A 736 19.05 3.02 38.19
CA ARG A 736 17.73 2.51 37.74
C ARG A 736 17.03 3.31 36.65
N GLY A 737 17.54 4.49 36.29
CA GLY A 737 17.05 5.23 35.12
C GLY A 737 15.58 5.68 35.19
N GLU A 738 15.07 6.05 36.38
CA GLU A 738 13.71 6.57 36.57
C GLU A 738 13.64 7.65 37.67
N PHE A 739 12.61 8.51 37.62
CA PHE A 739 12.24 9.45 38.69
C PHE A 739 11.21 8.80 39.63
N VAL A 740 11.56 8.63 40.92
CA VAL A 740 10.67 8.03 41.93
C VAL A 740 10.04 9.13 42.79
N CYS A 741 8.72 9.08 42.98
CA CYS A 741 7.99 9.86 44.00
C CYS A 741 7.91 9.03 45.28
N GLU A 742 8.36 9.59 46.42
CA GLU A 742 8.51 8.84 47.69
C GLU A 742 7.20 8.44 48.40
N ASP A 743 6.00 8.78 47.90
CA ASP A 743 4.76 8.58 48.67
C ASP A 743 3.72 7.61 48.06
N CYS A 744 3.97 6.98 46.92
CA CYS A 744 3.01 6.00 46.37
C CYS A 744 3.70 4.82 45.67
N GLY A 745 4.14 3.85 46.47
CA GLY A 745 4.71 2.59 46.01
C GLY A 745 3.68 1.63 45.42
N GLN A 746 3.16 1.91 44.23
CA GLN A 746 2.46 0.90 43.42
C GLN A 746 3.42 0.26 42.41
N GLN A 747 3.55 -1.06 42.52
CA GLN A 747 4.25 -1.91 41.57
C GLN A 747 3.29 -2.30 40.45
N ASP A 748 3.60 -1.95 39.21
CA ASP A 748 3.04 -2.67 38.07
C ASP A 748 3.85 -3.95 37.86
N ALA A 749 3.13 -5.06 37.75
CA ALA A 749 3.67 -6.39 37.58
C ALA A 749 4.51 -6.48 36.30
N SER A 750 5.67 -7.11 36.43
CA SER A 750 6.56 -7.46 35.32
C SER A 750 5.78 -8.18 34.21
N THR A 751 5.72 -7.57 33.02
CA THR A 751 5.25 -8.26 31.83
C THR A 751 6.32 -9.26 31.40
N ASP A 752 6.06 -10.52 31.70
CA ASP A 752 6.74 -11.68 31.14
C ASP A 752 6.80 -11.53 29.61
N THR A 753 8.03 -11.49 29.07
CA THR A 753 8.32 -11.18 27.66
C THR A 753 8.35 -12.42 26.77
N GLY A 754 7.74 -13.53 27.20
CA GLY A 754 7.37 -14.60 26.29
C GLY A 754 6.56 -13.99 25.13
N ASP A 755 7.02 -14.21 23.90
CA ASP A 755 6.43 -13.58 22.71
C ASP A 755 4.98 -14.03 22.43
N GLY A 756 4.46 -14.95 23.25
CA GLY A 756 3.07 -15.34 23.35
C GLY A 756 2.56 -16.09 22.14
N ARG A 757 3.45 -16.72 21.37
CA ARG A 757 3.12 -17.49 20.18
C ARG A 757 3.00 -18.97 20.52
N PHE A 758 2.15 -19.67 19.77
CA PHE A 758 2.07 -21.12 19.78
C PHE A 758 2.81 -21.67 18.56
N GLU A 759 3.67 -22.67 18.75
CA GLU A 759 4.50 -23.24 17.70
C GLU A 759 4.43 -24.76 17.67
N ARG A 760 4.35 -25.35 16.47
CA ARG A 760 4.35 -26.80 16.30
C ARG A 760 5.13 -27.26 15.08
N ASP A 761 6.10 -28.13 15.28
CA ASP A 761 6.84 -28.79 14.20
C ASP A 761 6.00 -29.90 13.55
N ASP A 762 6.41 -30.34 12.35
CA ASP A 762 5.77 -31.40 11.56
C ASP A 762 4.26 -31.21 11.32
N PHE A 763 3.88 -29.97 10.98
CA PHE A 763 2.49 -29.61 10.74
C PHE A 763 1.95 -30.14 9.39
N ASP A 764 1.07 -31.13 9.47
CA ASP A 764 0.36 -31.72 8.33
C ASP A 764 -1.10 -31.24 8.17
N GLY A 765 -1.65 -30.58 9.19
CA GLY A 765 -3.00 -30.04 9.20
C GLY A 765 -3.52 -29.79 10.60
N TRP A 766 -4.60 -29.00 10.72
CA TRP A 766 -5.26 -28.76 12.00
C TRP A 766 -5.99 -30.03 12.46
N THR A 767 -5.76 -30.44 13.70
CA THR A 767 -6.48 -31.52 14.38
C THR A 767 -7.20 -30.98 15.60
N LEU A 768 -8.15 -31.74 16.14
CA LEU A 768 -8.86 -31.35 17.35
C LEU A 768 -7.89 -31.14 18.53
N ASP A 769 -6.94 -32.06 18.69
CA ASP A 769 -5.92 -31.99 19.75
C ASP A 769 -5.05 -30.73 19.61
N LEU A 770 -4.63 -30.41 18.37
CA LEU A 770 -3.82 -29.24 18.10
C LEU A 770 -4.57 -27.92 18.33
N VAL A 771 -5.86 -27.88 18.00
CA VAL A 771 -6.71 -26.72 18.30
C VAL A 771 -6.84 -26.50 19.81
N ASN A 772 -7.08 -27.57 20.57
CA ASN A 772 -7.19 -27.48 22.03
C ASN A 772 -5.85 -27.07 22.67
N GLU A 773 -4.74 -27.63 22.21
CA GLU A 773 -3.39 -27.25 22.67
C GLU A 773 -3.13 -25.75 22.43
N ALA A 774 -3.48 -25.24 21.25
CA ALA A 774 -3.33 -23.83 20.92
C ALA A 774 -4.27 -22.93 21.75
N ILE A 775 -5.50 -23.36 22.01
CA ILE A 775 -6.45 -22.64 22.89
C ILE A 775 -5.88 -22.49 24.29
N ASP A 776 -5.36 -23.59 24.86
CA ASP A 776 -4.82 -23.62 26.22
C ASP A 776 -3.56 -22.75 26.34
N GLU A 777 -2.63 -22.87 25.39
CA GLU A 777 -1.35 -22.13 25.43
C GLU A 777 -1.53 -20.63 25.16
N LEU A 778 -2.45 -20.26 24.27
CA LEU A 778 -2.76 -18.85 23.98
C LEU A 778 -3.75 -18.24 24.97
N GLY A 779 -4.34 -19.03 25.87
CA GLY A 779 -5.32 -18.59 26.87
C GLY A 779 -6.61 -18.08 26.25
N LEU A 780 -7.15 -18.77 25.23
CA LEU A 780 -8.38 -18.39 24.54
C LEU A 780 -9.62 -18.90 25.31
N GLU A 781 -10.73 -18.15 25.26
CA GLU A 781 -11.99 -18.55 25.90
C GLU A 781 -12.72 -19.61 25.06
N VAL A 782 -12.95 -20.79 25.64
CA VAL A 782 -13.51 -21.98 24.96
C VAL A 782 -14.94 -21.76 24.41
N ASP A 783 -15.69 -20.81 24.99
CA ASP A 783 -17.10 -20.61 24.69
C ASP A 783 -17.38 -19.72 23.47
N ASP A 784 -16.37 -19.01 22.95
CA ASP A 784 -16.50 -18.16 21.76
C ASP A 784 -15.73 -18.76 20.57
N LEU A 785 -16.35 -19.75 19.93
CA LEU A 785 -15.75 -20.47 18.80
C LEU A 785 -15.49 -19.57 17.58
N VAL A 786 -16.24 -18.46 17.44
CA VAL A 786 -16.02 -17.48 16.36
C VAL A 786 -14.74 -16.69 16.63
N ALA A 787 -14.56 -16.20 17.87
CA ALA A 787 -13.34 -15.54 18.29
C ALA A 787 -12.13 -16.48 18.21
N ILE A 788 -12.26 -17.73 18.69
CA ILE A 788 -11.20 -18.75 18.57
C ILE A 788 -10.80 -18.94 17.11
N THR A 789 -11.77 -19.14 16.21
CA THR A 789 -11.47 -19.33 14.79
C THR A 789 -10.75 -18.11 14.20
N SER A 790 -11.18 -16.90 14.59
CA SER A 790 -10.55 -15.66 14.16
C SER A 790 -9.11 -15.53 14.66
N ASP A 791 -8.85 -15.86 15.93
CA ASP A 791 -7.49 -15.77 16.50
C ASP A 791 -6.58 -16.89 15.98
N LEU A 792 -7.06 -18.13 15.88
CA LEU A 792 -6.26 -19.24 15.33
C LEU A 792 -6.01 -19.09 13.83
N ARG A 793 -6.86 -18.38 13.07
CA ARG A 793 -6.57 -17.99 11.67
C ARG A 793 -5.34 -17.08 11.56
N ARG A 794 -4.87 -16.50 12.66
CA ARG A 794 -3.65 -15.68 12.68
C ARG A 794 -2.40 -16.55 12.78
N HIS A 795 -2.30 -17.54 11.90
CA HIS A 795 -1.17 -18.44 11.78
C HIS A 795 -0.46 -18.33 10.43
N TYR A 796 0.74 -18.90 10.35
CA TYR A 796 1.47 -19.14 9.12
C TYR A 796 2.25 -20.45 9.21
N ILE A 797 2.67 -20.97 8.04
CA ILE A 797 3.51 -22.15 7.95
C ILE A 797 4.92 -21.72 7.52
N GLU A 798 5.90 -22.06 8.34
CA GLU A 798 7.31 -22.02 7.94
C GLU A 798 7.65 -23.31 7.21
N LYS A 799 8.19 -23.20 5.99
CA LYS A 799 8.69 -24.34 5.23
C LYS A 799 10.21 -24.34 5.23
N ASN A 800 10.81 -25.46 5.61
CA ASN A 800 12.25 -25.71 5.53
C ASN A 800 12.47 -27.09 4.88
N GLY A 801 12.79 -27.10 3.59
CA GLY A 801 12.76 -28.32 2.79
C GLY A 801 11.38 -28.98 2.80
N GLU A 802 11.32 -30.24 3.22
CA GLU A 802 10.06 -31.00 3.39
C GLU A 802 9.36 -30.71 4.72
N SER A 803 10.07 -30.20 5.72
CA SER A 803 9.52 -29.91 7.06
C SER A 803 8.61 -28.68 7.05
N ARG A 804 7.57 -28.74 7.89
CA ARG A 804 6.56 -27.68 8.03
C ARG A 804 6.36 -27.37 9.50
N LYS A 805 6.55 -26.11 9.89
CA LYS A 805 6.28 -25.63 11.25
C LYS A 805 5.10 -24.68 11.25
N LEU A 806 4.08 -24.97 12.04
CA LEU A 806 2.96 -24.07 12.33
C LEU A 806 3.41 -23.03 13.35
N VAL A 807 3.10 -21.77 13.09
CA VAL A 807 3.24 -20.68 14.06
C VAL A 807 1.94 -19.91 14.14
N VAL A 808 1.34 -19.84 15.33
CA VAL A 808 0.10 -19.09 15.61
C VAL A 808 0.46 -17.86 16.45
N LEU A 809 0.00 -16.69 16.03
CA LEU A 809 0.29 -15.42 16.69
C LEU A 809 -0.58 -15.19 17.92
N PRO A 810 -0.08 -14.44 18.92
CA PRO A 810 -0.87 -14.08 20.11
C PRO A 810 -2.17 -13.36 19.74
N PRO A 811 -3.27 -13.59 20.48
CA PRO A 811 -4.59 -12.96 20.24
C PRO A 811 -4.52 -11.43 20.23
N LYS A 812 -5.43 -10.77 19.49
CA LYS A 812 -5.37 -9.31 19.28
C LYS A 812 -5.58 -8.53 20.58
N LYS A 813 -6.31 -9.12 21.52
CA LYS A 813 -6.50 -8.62 22.88
C LYS A 813 -5.92 -9.65 23.85
N LYS A 814 -4.85 -9.31 24.56
CA LYS A 814 -4.58 -9.95 25.85
C LYS A 814 -5.61 -9.38 26.81
N LYS A 815 -6.63 -10.15 27.20
CA LYS A 815 -7.45 -9.76 28.35
C LYS A 815 -6.50 -9.70 29.55
N ARG A 816 -6.31 -8.52 30.14
CA ARG A 816 -5.64 -8.42 31.45
C ARG A 816 -6.45 -9.29 32.40
N GLY A 817 -5.81 -10.32 32.96
CA GLY A 817 -6.42 -11.13 34.01
C GLY A 817 -6.94 -10.22 35.12
N MET A 818 -8.12 -10.55 35.62
CA MET A 818 -8.72 -9.93 36.81
C MET A 818 -7.74 -9.89 37.99
#